data_AF-A0A9J7N555-F1
#
_entry.id   AF-A0A9J7N555-F1
#
_cell.length_a   1.000
_cell.length_b   1.000
_cell.length_c   1.000
_cell.angle_alpha   90.00
_cell.angle_beta   90.00
_cell.angle_gamma   90.00
#
_symmetry.space_group_name_H-M   'P 1'
#
loop_
_entity.id
_entity.type
_entity.pdbx_description
1 polymer ?
#
loop_
_entity_poly.entity_id
_entity_poly.type
_entity_poly.pdbx_seq_one_letter_code
_entity_poly.pdbx_strand_id
1 'polypeptide(L)'
;MAGKLRTTAAVVLLSLADVAANTILYMNGADLHKFTHDISFFSIFTSLLDICIFGMLRGCVTFGAVLSVLFNARDAVPRLKLSRSWVGVLPAAMCAYSLVKILLYSEKEVEFPHKPWFWVVFVGSIVGCVVFYLNWTLLSKISTQSYRSINSEEGTDEERERLLESEVGSKSNLPSVKKLFSYSKPAIPYFLAATTFLIGGAVGDIFVPYYTGQVIDGIAKIQTSQDKFIHAIIVMSLLKALSAVCYGMRSGLFEITKIKLNIRIRNLLFRSITRQEIGFFDTIKTGEITSRLISDTTTTTTTLIDHLKVFCASMIRMVGTVIFMFRLSWRLSILVAILLPVMAVIMKVYGDYLKKVAVDIQTSFARANEVADETCSNMRTVRSFANEDMECERYSNRLKDTYKLYIKKALLEGSLNTIEHLFGLALFVLTLYYGGHLVMTRKMTGGTLVSFFLYLNRLKTSLEKLVVEVYAQLMLAAGASKKLVEYIDLDPGTKHDNVLAPARLEGNIEFRDVSFAYPSRKNVQVLKDLSFKVSPGEVVALVGPSGSGKSTCFNLLEHFYETMSGQVLLDGNPIMAYDHKFLHRMVALVGQEPVLFARSIKDNISYALDNCSLEEVQRVARQANAHQFITELPEGYETETGEKGMQLSGGQKQRVAIARALIRKPAVLLLDEATSALDAESEQTVQQAIENLHGHTVIVIAHRLSTVEKADRIIVIDKGTVVEQGRHGELMQQDGLYAKMARRQLLGLDKPG
;
A
#
# COMPACT_ATOMS: atom_id res chain seq x y z
N MET A 1 17.32 23.86 17.61
CA MET A 1 18.03 25.09 17.17
C MET A 1 19.06 24.84 16.07
N ALA A 2 19.97 23.86 16.20
CA ALA A 2 21.06 23.61 15.25
C ALA A 2 20.60 23.30 13.79
N GLY A 3 19.49 22.57 13.62
CA GLY A 3 18.93 22.29 12.28
C GLY A 3 18.45 23.57 11.57
N LYS A 4 17.71 24.44 12.27
CA LYS A 4 17.24 25.73 11.76
C LYS A 4 18.40 26.60 11.26
N LEU A 5 19.45 26.74 12.07
CA LEU A 5 20.61 27.57 11.75
C LEU A 5 21.37 27.06 10.51
N ARG A 6 21.53 25.73 10.39
CA ARG A 6 22.18 25.11 9.23
C ARG A 6 21.39 25.32 7.95
N THR A 7 20.07 25.16 7.99
CA THR A 7 19.22 25.35 6.80
C THR A 7 19.19 26.82 6.37
N THR A 8 19.06 27.75 7.31
CA THR A 8 19.10 29.19 6.99
C THR A 8 20.47 29.63 6.47
N ALA A 9 21.57 29.13 7.04
CA ALA A 9 22.92 29.43 6.56
C ALA A 9 23.17 28.89 5.15
N ALA A 10 22.72 27.67 4.85
CA ALA A 10 22.83 27.08 3.52
C ALA A 10 22.06 27.89 2.46
N VAL A 11 20.84 28.35 2.78
CA VAL A 11 20.04 29.18 1.86
C VAL A 11 20.67 30.55 1.63
N VAL A 12 21.27 31.17 2.65
CA VAL A 12 22.00 32.44 2.51
C VAL A 12 23.24 32.26 1.64
N LEU A 13 24.03 31.21 1.85
CA LEU A 13 25.21 30.93 1.01
C LEU A 13 24.83 30.69 -0.46
N LEU A 14 23.76 29.93 -0.71
CA LEU A 14 23.29 29.66 -2.08
C LEU A 14 22.73 30.91 -2.77
N SER A 15 22.03 31.78 -2.05
CA SER A 15 21.51 33.04 -2.60
C SER A 15 22.61 34.05 -2.87
N LEU A 16 23.59 34.18 -1.98
CA LEU A 16 24.78 35.02 -2.22
C LEU A 16 25.61 34.51 -3.40
N ALA A 17 25.75 33.18 -3.55
CA ALA A 17 26.41 32.58 -4.71
C ALA A 17 25.68 32.88 -6.03
N ASP A 18 24.34 32.82 -6.06
CA ASP A 18 23.54 33.18 -7.25
C ASP A 18 23.70 34.67 -7.63
N VAL A 19 23.66 35.57 -6.64
CA VAL A 19 23.86 37.01 -6.89
C VAL A 19 25.28 37.27 -7.39
N ALA A 20 26.30 36.76 -6.70
CA ALA A 20 27.70 36.95 -7.08
C ALA A 20 28.01 36.37 -8.47
N ALA A 21 27.49 35.18 -8.79
CA ALA A 21 27.68 34.56 -10.10
C ALA A 21 27.06 35.41 -11.23
N ASN A 22 25.82 35.88 -11.06
CA ASN A 22 25.16 36.72 -12.08
C ASN A 22 25.86 38.07 -12.26
N THR A 23 26.35 38.69 -11.17
CA THR A 23 27.08 39.96 -11.25
C THR A 23 28.46 39.79 -11.90
N ILE A 24 29.21 38.74 -11.54
CA ILE A 24 30.53 38.47 -12.14
C ILE A 24 30.40 38.11 -13.63
N LEU A 25 29.41 37.28 -14.00
CA LEU A 25 29.17 36.90 -15.39
C LEU A 25 28.74 38.10 -16.26
N TYR A 26 28.01 39.05 -15.69
CA TYR A 26 27.67 40.30 -16.36
C TYR A 26 28.90 41.21 -16.53
N MET A 27 29.73 41.37 -15.49
CA MET A 27 30.94 42.21 -15.53
C MET A 27 32.07 41.65 -16.43
N ASN A 28 32.20 40.33 -16.58
CA ASN A 28 33.18 39.75 -17.50
C ASN A 28 32.73 39.76 -18.98
N GLY A 29 31.43 39.99 -19.23
CA GLY A 29 30.84 40.09 -20.57
C GLY A 29 30.70 41.52 -21.10
N ALA A 30 30.71 42.52 -20.22
CA ALA A 30 30.60 43.94 -20.53
C ALA A 30 31.81 44.70 -19.95
N ASP A 31 32.58 45.39 -20.78
CA ASP A 31 33.59 46.34 -20.30
C ASP A 31 32.96 47.27 -19.24
N LEU A 32 33.71 47.70 -18.22
CA LEU A 32 33.21 48.62 -17.18
C LEU A 32 32.53 49.87 -17.78
N HIS A 33 32.98 50.26 -18.99
CA HIS A 33 32.41 51.33 -19.81
C HIS A 33 31.02 51.00 -20.40
N LYS A 34 30.74 49.73 -20.75
CA LYS A 34 29.40 49.26 -21.16
C LYS A 34 28.43 49.23 -19.99
N PHE A 35 28.89 48.93 -18.78
CA PHE A 35 28.05 48.98 -17.58
C PHE A 35 27.55 50.40 -17.27
N THR A 36 28.45 51.38 -17.27
CA THR A 36 28.09 52.79 -17.09
C THR A 36 27.20 53.30 -18.22
N HIS A 37 27.44 52.85 -19.46
CA HIS A 37 26.61 53.18 -20.61
C HIS A 37 25.19 52.59 -20.51
N ASP A 38 25.06 51.30 -20.17
CA ASP A 38 23.77 50.60 -20.02
C ASP A 38 22.90 51.17 -18.89
N ILE A 39 23.52 51.70 -17.82
CA ILE A 39 22.82 52.43 -16.76
C ILE A 39 22.31 53.78 -17.27
N SER A 40 23.09 54.49 -18.09
CA SER A 40 22.72 55.81 -18.63
C SER A 40 21.74 55.77 -19.81
N PHE A 41 21.77 54.71 -20.62
CA PHE A 41 20.97 54.56 -21.85
C PHE A 41 20.35 53.16 -21.92
N PHE A 42 19.53 52.82 -20.93
CA PHE A 42 18.88 51.52 -20.85
C PHE A 42 17.95 51.26 -22.04
N SER A 43 18.16 50.14 -22.73
CA SER A 43 17.22 49.62 -23.72
C SER A 43 16.98 48.13 -23.50
N ILE A 44 15.71 47.76 -23.35
CA ILE A 44 15.24 46.37 -23.16
C ILE A 44 15.75 45.45 -24.29
N PHE A 45 15.95 46.01 -25.49
CA PHE A 45 16.32 45.26 -26.68
C PHE A 45 17.82 44.95 -26.79
N THR A 46 18.69 45.67 -26.09
CA THR A 46 20.15 45.60 -26.32
C THR A 46 21.00 45.57 -25.05
N SER A 47 20.43 45.80 -23.87
CA SER A 47 21.14 45.65 -22.58
C SER A 47 20.87 44.28 -21.95
N LEU A 48 21.78 43.78 -21.12
CA LEU A 48 21.59 42.58 -20.27
C LEU A 48 21.37 42.93 -18.78
N LEU A 49 21.39 44.23 -18.43
CA LEU A 49 21.31 44.76 -17.07
C LEU A 49 20.09 44.24 -16.28
N ASP A 50 18.96 44.13 -16.93
CA ASP A 50 17.66 43.69 -16.41
C ASP A 50 17.65 42.20 -16.00
N ILE A 51 18.49 41.34 -16.60
CA ILE A 51 18.67 39.95 -16.12
C ILE A 51 19.49 39.94 -14.81
N CYS A 52 20.49 40.83 -14.71
CA CYS A 52 21.28 40.99 -13.49
C CYS A 52 20.43 41.53 -12.32
N ILE A 53 19.53 42.49 -12.60
CA ILE A 53 18.56 43.02 -11.62
C ILE A 53 17.64 41.90 -11.10
N PHE A 54 17.19 40.98 -11.95
CA PHE A 54 16.39 39.84 -11.50
C PHE A 54 17.16 38.92 -10.55
N GLY A 55 18.46 38.70 -10.78
CA GLY A 55 19.32 37.98 -9.84
C GLY A 55 19.37 38.66 -8.46
N MET A 56 19.55 39.98 -8.42
CA MET A 56 19.52 40.76 -7.18
C MET A 56 18.17 40.70 -6.47
N LEU A 57 17.06 40.81 -7.22
CA LEU A 57 15.71 40.77 -6.67
C LEU A 57 15.41 39.41 -6.01
N ARG A 58 15.83 38.29 -6.61
CA ARG A 58 15.74 36.95 -5.99
C ARG A 58 16.55 36.86 -4.69
N GLY A 59 17.75 37.43 -4.68
CA GLY A 59 18.60 37.54 -3.49
C GLY A 59 17.92 38.31 -2.36
N CYS A 60 17.36 39.48 -2.64
CA CYS A 60 16.66 40.30 -1.63
C CYS A 60 15.43 39.59 -1.05
N VAL A 61 14.62 38.96 -1.90
CA VAL A 61 13.40 38.25 -1.47
C VAL A 61 13.74 37.02 -0.61
N THR A 62 14.76 36.25 -1.00
CA THR A 62 15.21 35.10 -0.19
C THR A 62 15.84 35.54 1.12
N PHE A 63 16.61 36.62 1.13
CA PHE A 63 17.18 37.19 2.34
C PHE A 63 16.10 37.66 3.32
N GLY A 64 15.06 38.36 2.84
CA GLY A 64 13.91 38.76 3.67
C GLY A 64 13.15 37.55 4.25
N ALA A 65 13.01 36.47 3.49
CA ALA A 65 12.40 35.22 3.98
C ALA A 65 13.26 34.55 5.06
N VAL A 66 14.59 34.51 4.89
CA VAL A 66 15.52 34.00 5.91
C VAL A 66 15.44 34.83 7.18
N LEU A 67 15.46 36.16 7.07
CA LEU A 67 15.37 37.10 8.19
C LEU A 67 14.07 36.86 8.99
N SER A 68 12.95 36.71 8.28
CA SER A 68 11.64 36.41 8.88
C SER A 68 11.65 35.09 9.64
N VAL A 69 12.27 34.04 9.11
CA VAL A 69 12.41 32.74 9.79
C VAL A 69 13.36 32.82 10.98
N LEU A 70 14.44 33.59 10.90
CA LEU A 70 15.40 33.76 12.00
C LEU A 70 14.74 34.46 13.19
N PHE A 71 14.06 35.59 12.97
CA PHE A 71 13.43 36.39 14.03
C PHE A 71 12.11 35.82 14.55
N ASN A 72 11.21 35.33 13.67
CA ASN A 72 9.90 34.81 14.10
C ASN A 72 9.47 33.58 13.28
N ALA A 73 10.09 32.43 13.57
CA ALA A 73 9.78 31.17 12.89
C ALA A 73 8.34 30.68 13.09
N ARG A 74 7.69 31.04 14.21
CA ARG A 74 6.34 30.58 14.55
C ARG A 74 5.31 31.06 13.53
N ASP A 75 5.38 32.33 13.16
CA ASP A 75 4.45 32.95 12.20
C ASP A 75 4.99 32.93 10.76
N ALA A 76 6.32 33.00 10.58
CA ALA A 76 6.92 33.04 9.25
C ALA A 76 6.77 31.71 8.50
N VAL A 77 6.98 30.55 9.15
CA VAL A 77 6.94 29.25 8.48
C VAL A 77 5.55 28.90 7.92
N PRO A 78 4.43 29.10 8.65
CA PRO A 78 3.08 28.93 8.10
C PRO A 78 2.80 29.86 6.92
N ARG A 79 3.21 31.13 7.00
CA ARG A 79 3.03 32.11 5.90
C ARG A 79 3.84 31.72 4.66
N LEU A 80 5.07 31.21 4.84
CA LEU A 80 5.91 30.69 3.76
C LEU A 80 5.32 29.43 3.10
N LYS A 81 4.63 28.58 3.88
CA LYS A 81 3.90 27.42 3.35
C LYS A 81 2.68 27.84 2.53
N LEU A 82 1.90 28.79 3.03
CA LEU A 82 0.71 29.31 2.34
C LEU A 82 1.09 30.01 1.01
N SER A 83 2.19 30.76 0.99
CA SER A 83 2.66 31.47 -0.19
C SER A 83 3.40 30.60 -1.20
N ARG A 84 3.68 29.33 -0.90
CA ARG A 84 4.50 28.43 -1.74
C ARG A 84 3.95 28.25 -3.16
N SER A 85 2.63 28.26 -3.35
CA SER A 85 2.03 28.13 -4.68
C SER A 85 2.15 29.43 -5.49
N TRP A 86 2.08 30.58 -4.83
CA TRP A 86 2.24 31.91 -5.44
C TRP A 86 3.70 32.29 -5.71
N VAL A 87 4.62 31.89 -4.85
CA VAL A 87 6.05 32.21 -5.01
C VAL A 87 6.68 31.51 -6.21
N GLY A 88 6.04 30.47 -6.75
CA GLY A 88 6.45 29.87 -8.04
C GLY A 88 6.16 30.75 -9.27
N VAL A 89 5.25 31.72 -9.17
CA VAL A 89 4.87 32.62 -10.27
C VAL A 89 6.03 33.54 -10.64
N LEU A 90 6.71 34.11 -9.64
CA LEU A 90 7.82 35.05 -9.82
C LEU A 90 9.00 34.45 -10.62
N PRO A 91 9.62 33.31 -10.23
CA PRO A 91 10.69 32.70 -11.00
C PRO A 91 10.21 32.17 -12.36
N ALA A 92 8.94 31.74 -12.50
CA ALA A 92 8.39 31.34 -13.80
C ALA A 92 8.30 32.54 -14.76
N ALA A 93 7.83 33.70 -14.29
CA ALA A 93 7.79 34.94 -15.05
C ALA A 93 9.20 35.42 -15.43
N MET A 94 10.17 35.32 -14.52
CA MET A 94 11.57 35.65 -14.81
C MET A 94 12.20 34.72 -15.85
N CYS A 95 11.92 33.41 -15.79
CA CYS A 95 12.36 32.45 -16.81
C CYS A 95 11.73 32.76 -18.18
N ALA A 96 10.42 33.02 -18.22
CA ALA A 96 9.70 33.42 -19.42
C ALA A 96 10.31 34.69 -20.03
N TYR A 97 10.57 35.71 -19.21
CA TYR A 97 11.22 36.95 -19.66
C TYR A 97 12.63 36.71 -20.20
N SER A 98 13.43 35.89 -19.52
CA SER A 98 14.79 35.54 -19.96
C SER A 98 14.77 34.94 -21.36
N LEU A 99 13.82 34.04 -21.63
CA LEU A 99 13.65 33.39 -22.92
C LEU A 99 13.08 34.36 -23.99
N VAL A 100 12.13 35.22 -23.64
CA VAL A 100 11.62 36.29 -24.53
C VAL A 100 12.78 37.19 -24.95
N LYS A 101 13.66 37.52 -24.03
CA LYS A 101 14.81 38.39 -24.28
C LYS A 101 15.82 37.77 -25.24
N ILE A 102 16.10 36.46 -25.14
CA ILE A 102 16.91 35.74 -26.16
C ILE A 102 16.27 35.88 -27.55
N LEU A 103 14.95 35.78 -27.62
CA LEU A 103 14.19 35.86 -28.87
C LEU A 103 14.25 37.26 -29.49
N LEU A 104 14.14 38.31 -28.66
CA LEU A 104 14.29 39.71 -29.06
C LEU A 104 15.72 40.03 -29.57
N TYR A 105 16.75 39.52 -28.90
CA TYR A 105 18.14 39.66 -29.37
C TYR A 105 18.37 39.01 -30.73
N SER A 106 17.74 37.85 -30.97
CA SER A 106 17.85 37.14 -32.24
C SER A 106 17.26 37.88 -33.44
N GLU A 107 16.39 38.87 -33.25
CA GLU A 107 15.78 39.62 -34.34
C GLU A 107 16.60 40.84 -34.78
N LYS A 108 17.46 41.38 -33.89
CA LYS A 108 18.23 42.61 -34.16
C LYS A 108 19.67 42.40 -34.63
N GLU A 109 20.35 41.34 -34.21
CA GLU A 109 21.75 41.10 -34.62
C GLU A 109 21.87 40.07 -35.76
N VAL A 110 22.63 40.41 -36.80
CA VAL A 110 22.88 39.58 -38.00
C VAL A 110 23.90 38.45 -37.70
N GLU A 111 24.78 38.65 -36.73
CA GLU A 111 25.72 37.64 -36.23
C GLU A 111 25.32 37.21 -34.81
N PHE A 112 24.89 35.97 -34.68
CA PHE A 112 24.57 35.38 -33.38
C PHE A 112 25.84 35.35 -32.51
N PRO A 113 25.85 35.86 -31.26
CA PRO A 113 27.09 35.85 -30.49
C PRO A 113 27.46 34.41 -30.13
N HIS A 114 28.44 33.84 -30.84
CA HIS A 114 29.10 32.56 -30.53
C HIS A 114 29.89 32.59 -29.22
N LYS A 115 29.79 33.68 -28.44
CA LYS A 115 30.53 33.86 -27.20
C LYS A 115 29.88 33.03 -26.09
N PRO A 116 30.62 32.10 -25.45
CA PRO A 116 30.06 31.18 -24.45
C PRO A 116 29.48 31.90 -23.23
N TRP A 117 30.01 33.07 -22.84
CA TRP A 117 29.53 33.84 -21.70
C TRP A 117 28.07 34.30 -21.84
N PHE A 118 27.62 34.62 -23.05
CA PHE A 118 26.25 35.06 -23.32
C PHE A 118 25.24 33.97 -22.91
N TRP A 119 25.48 32.73 -23.33
CA TRP A 119 24.65 31.59 -22.97
C TRP A 119 24.71 31.26 -21.48
N VAL A 120 25.88 31.43 -20.86
CA VAL A 120 26.05 31.18 -19.41
C VAL A 120 25.22 32.16 -18.57
N VAL A 121 25.02 33.42 -19.01
CA VAL A 121 24.13 34.38 -18.32
C VAL A 121 22.67 33.92 -18.33
N PHE A 122 22.16 33.45 -19.47
CA PHE A 122 20.77 32.97 -19.56
C PHE A 122 20.56 31.63 -18.84
N VAL A 123 21.48 30.69 -18.99
CA VAL A 123 21.45 29.42 -18.26
C VAL A 123 21.57 29.67 -16.75
N GLY A 124 22.47 30.57 -16.33
CA GLY A 124 22.63 31.01 -14.94
C GLY A 124 21.36 31.63 -14.37
N SER A 125 20.66 32.48 -15.14
CA SER A 125 19.36 33.03 -14.75
C SER A 125 18.31 31.93 -14.53
N ILE A 126 18.20 30.97 -15.46
CA ILE A 126 17.24 29.85 -15.34
C ILE A 126 17.58 28.98 -14.12
N VAL A 127 18.85 28.63 -13.93
CA VAL A 127 19.33 27.87 -12.77
C VAL A 127 19.03 28.61 -11.47
N GLY A 128 19.29 29.92 -11.42
CA GLY A 128 18.99 30.76 -10.25
C GLY A 128 17.48 30.83 -9.92
N CYS A 129 16.60 30.75 -10.92
CA CYS A 129 15.15 30.65 -10.69
C CYS A 129 14.76 29.32 -10.04
N VAL A 130 15.40 28.22 -10.46
CA VAL A 130 15.21 26.90 -9.85
C VAL A 130 15.75 26.89 -8.42
N VAL A 131 16.97 27.42 -8.21
CA VAL A 131 17.60 27.54 -6.87
C VAL A 131 16.75 28.41 -5.94
N PHE A 132 16.21 29.52 -6.41
CA PHE A 132 15.27 30.37 -5.66
C PHE A 132 14.05 29.58 -5.18
N TYR A 133 13.40 28.83 -6.08
CA TYR A 133 12.25 28.01 -5.72
C TYR A 133 12.63 26.91 -4.72
N LEU A 134 13.75 26.21 -4.94
CA LEU A 134 14.27 25.19 -4.02
C LEU A 134 14.55 25.76 -2.63
N ASN A 135 15.23 26.90 -2.55
CA ASN A 135 15.51 27.62 -1.30
C ASN A 135 14.22 27.96 -0.55
N TRP A 136 13.18 28.41 -1.25
CA TRP A 136 11.87 28.67 -0.64
C TRP A 136 11.23 27.38 -0.10
N THR A 137 11.33 26.27 -0.85
CA THR A 137 10.82 24.98 -0.38
C THR A 137 11.59 24.42 0.83
N LEU A 138 12.89 24.70 0.93
CA LEU A 138 13.71 24.33 2.09
C LEU A 138 13.32 25.15 3.32
N LEU A 139 13.14 26.46 3.19
CA LEU A 139 12.69 27.36 4.27
C LEU A 139 11.31 26.97 4.82
N SER A 140 10.36 26.65 3.93
CA SER A 140 9.00 26.24 4.33
C SER A 140 8.92 24.86 4.99
N LYS A 141 9.97 24.03 4.90
CA LYS A 141 10.03 22.68 5.50
C LYS A 141 10.65 22.64 6.90
N ILE A 142 11.16 23.76 7.41
CA ILE A 142 11.73 23.83 8.77
C ILE A 142 10.62 23.45 9.77
N SER A 143 10.82 22.35 10.51
CA SER A 143 9.79 21.87 11.44
C SER A 143 9.71 22.78 12.66
N THR A 144 8.50 23.23 12.99
CA THR A 144 8.15 23.91 14.24
C THR A 144 7.79 22.89 15.33
N GLN A 145 8.43 21.72 15.33
CA GLN A 145 8.05 20.56 16.14
C GLN A 145 8.56 20.64 17.59
N SER A 146 8.40 21.79 18.24
CA SER A 146 8.72 21.96 19.67
C SER A 146 7.78 22.90 20.44
N TYR A 147 6.66 23.35 19.87
CA TYR A 147 5.74 24.29 20.56
C TYR A 147 4.26 24.00 20.26
N ARG A 148 3.86 22.73 20.38
CA ARG A 148 2.45 22.32 20.34
C ARG A 148 2.05 21.41 21.51
N SER A 149 2.81 21.43 22.60
CA SER A 149 2.32 21.02 23.90
C SER A 149 2.07 22.27 24.73
N ILE A 150 0.98 22.25 25.50
CA ILE A 150 0.40 23.36 26.29
C ILE A 150 -0.68 24.12 25.50
N ASN A 151 -1.93 23.76 25.84
CA ASN A 151 -3.22 24.37 25.51
C ASN A 151 -3.93 23.88 24.23
N SER A 152 -4.59 22.72 24.34
CA SER A 152 -6.05 22.60 24.16
C SER A 152 -6.47 21.14 24.36
N GLU A 153 -7.03 20.83 25.54
CA GLU A 153 -7.98 19.73 25.67
C GLU A 153 -9.21 20.10 24.83
N GLU A 154 -9.32 19.52 23.63
CA GLU A 154 -10.56 19.31 22.85
C GLU A 154 -10.15 18.80 21.46
N GLY A 155 -10.07 17.48 21.31
CA GLY A 155 -9.81 16.83 20.03
C GLY A 155 -11.03 16.93 19.11
N THR A 156 -10.98 17.86 18.15
CA THR A 156 -11.93 17.99 17.05
C THR A 156 -11.40 17.30 15.79
N ASP A 157 -12.30 17.00 14.84
CA ASP A 157 -12.08 16.24 13.59
C ASP A 157 -10.80 16.57 12.80
N GLU A 158 -10.21 17.77 12.97
CA GLU A 158 -8.91 18.15 12.39
C GLU A 158 -7.74 17.24 12.82
N GLU A 159 -7.80 16.64 14.00
CA GLU A 159 -6.72 15.79 14.52
C GLU A 159 -6.72 14.41 13.84
N ARG A 160 -7.91 13.90 13.50
CA ARG A 160 -8.07 12.71 12.64
C ARG A 160 -7.65 13.00 11.20
N GLU A 161 -7.98 14.18 10.67
CA GLU A 161 -7.60 14.60 9.32
C GLU A 161 -6.07 14.73 9.17
N ARG A 162 -5.38 15.23 10.19
CA ARG A 162 -3.90 15.27 10.23
C ARG A 162 -3.26 13.91 10.41
N LEU A 163 -3.90 12.98 11.13
CA LEU A 163 -3.41 11.60 11.22
C LEU A 163 -3.51 10.89 9.86
N LEU A 164 -4.63 11.08 9.13
CA LEU A 164 -4.81 10.60 7.75
C LEU A 164 -3.83 11.26 6.77
N GLU A 165 -3.59 12.57 6.87
CA GLU A 165 -2.57 13.25 6.06
C GLU A 165 -1.12 12.85 6.44
N SER A 166 -0.86 12.51 7.70
CA SER A 166 0.45 12.04 8.15
C SER A 166 0.76 10.61 7.68
N GLU A 167 -0.26 9.74 7.59
CA GLU A 167 -0.12 8.40 7.00
C GLU A 167 0.08 8.46 5.48
N VAL A 168 -0.54 9.43 4.80
CA VAL A 168 -0.42 9.62 3.35
C VAL A 168 0.85 10.41 2.96
N GLY A 169 1.47 11.15 3.88
CA GLY A 169 2.43 12.20 3.53
C GLY A 169 3.85 12.15 4.10
N SER A 170 4.18 11.36 5.13
CA SER A 170 5.45 11.61 5.86
C SER A 170 6.15 10.39 6.46
N LYS A 171 6.76 9.58 5.61
CA LYS A 171 8.09 8.92 5.75
C LYS A 171 8.40 8.43 4.33
N SER A 172 9.60 8.72 3.81
CA SER A 172 9.92 8.55 2.38
C SER A 172 9.33 7.27 1.78
N ASN A 173 8.53 7.35 0.71
CA ASN A 173 7.98 6.18 -0.01
C ASN A 173 9.06 5.46 -0.87
N LEU A 174 10.23 6.07 -1.02
CA LEU A 174 11.36 5.58 -1.80
C LEU A 174 11.94 4.22 -1.36
N PRO A 175 12.10 3.93 -0.05
CA PRO A 175 12.61 2.64 0.44
C PRO A 175 11.67 1.49 0.12
N SER A 176 10.34 1.68 0.21
CA SER A 176 9.34 0.64 -0.09
C SER A 176 9.37 0.27 -1.57
N VAL A 177 9.37 1.27 -2.48
CA VAL A 177 9.50 1.03 -3.92
C VAL A 177 10.81 0.34 -4.27
N LYS A 178 11.93 0.74 -3.67
CA LYS A 178 13.24 0.07 -3.84
C LYS A 178 13.18 -1.40 -3.40
N LYS A 179 12.45 -1.70 -2.33
CA LYS A 179 12.26 -3.08 -1.83
C LYS A 179 11.38 -3.91 -2.78
N LEU A 180 10.34 -3.33 -3.37
CA LEU A 180 9.56 -4.00 -4.43
C LEU A 180 10.39 -4.30 -5.67
N PHE A 181 11.24 -3.37 -6.10
CA PHE A 181 12.19 -3.65 -7.17
C PHE A 181 13.16 -4.77 -6.77
N SER A 182 13.53 -4.90 -5.49
CA SER A 182 14.34 -6.04 -5.04
C SER A 182 13.63 -7.39 -5.20
N TYR A 183 12.29 -7.43 -5.06
CA TYR A 183 11.49 -8.63 -5.32
C TYR A 183 11.39 -8.98 -6.82
N SER A 184 11.61 -7.99 -7.70
CA SER A 184 11.64 -8.17 -9.16
C SER A 184 12.95 -8.72 -9.73
N LYS A 185 13.97 -9.02 -8.90
CA LYS A 185 15.28 -9.56 -9.35
C LYS A 185 15.18 -10.68 -10.41
N PRO A 186 14.30 -11.70 -10.28
CA PRO A 186 14.18 -12.77 -11.28
C PRO A 186 13.56 -12.31 -12.61
N ALA A 187 12.89 -11.15 -12.63
CA ALA A 187 12.21 -10.59 -13.79
C ALA A 187 13.03 -9.50 -14.52
N ILE A 188 14.19 -9.12 -13.98
CA ILE A 188 15.14 -8.15 -14.59
C ILE A 188 15.47 -8.44 -16.07
N PRO A 189 15.75 -9.68 -16.51
CA PRO A 189 16.10 -9.90 -17.93
C PRO A 189 14.94 -9.54 -18.88
N TYR A 190 13.69 -9.85 -18.51
CA TYR A 190 12.51 -9.49 -19.29
C TYR A 190 12.28 -7.98 -19.30
N PHE A 191 12.49 -7.32 -18.15
CA PHE A 191 12.39 -5.88 -18.04
C PHE A 191 13.44 -5.14 -18.89
N LEU A 192 14.69 -5.62 -18.87
CA LEU A 192 15.78 -5.07 -19.69
C LEU A 192 15.49 -5.26 -21.18
N ALA A 193 15.09 -6.48 -21.59
CA ALA A 193 14.71 -6.76 -22.97
C ALA A 193 13.53 -5.86 -23.42
N ALA A 194 12.50 -5.70 -22.59
CA ALA A 194 11.37 -4.82 -22.87
C ALA A 194 11.81 -3.36 -23.03
N THR A 195 12.75 -2.90 -22.21
CA THR A 195 13.30 -1.54 -22.27
C THR A 195 14.12 -1.32 -23.55
N THR A 196 14.87 -2.32 -24.02
CA THR A 196 15.59 -2.23 -25.30
C THR A 196 14.63 -2.09 -26.48
N PHE A 197 13.57 -2.92 -26.55
CA PHE A 197 12.55 -2.78 -27.59
C PHE A 197 11.76 -1.48 -27.47
N LEU A 198 11.56 -0.98 -26.24
CA LEU A 198 10.97 0.34 -26.02
C LEU A 198 11.82 1.46 -26.63
N ILE A 199 13.14 1.44 -26.40
CA ILE A 199 14.04 2.44 -26.96
C ILE A 199 14.03 2.35 -28.49
N GLY A 200 14.15 1.14 -29.05
CA GLY A 200 14.12 0.93 -30.51
C GLY A 200 12.83 1.45 -31.15
N GLY A 201 11.67 1.09 -30.60
CA GLY A 201 10.37 1.57 -31.10
C GLY A 201 10.17 3.07 -30.92
N ALA A 202 10.58 3.63 -29.78
CA ALA A 202 10.46 5.06 -29.51
C ALA A 202 11.35 5.90 -30.45
N VAL A 203 12.58 5.46 -30.72
CA VAL A 203 13.50 6.12 -31.65
C VAL A 203 12.90 6.15 -33.05
N GLY A 204 12.43 5.00 -33.57
CA GLY A 204 11.81 4.94 -34.89
C GLY A 204 10.59 5.85 -35.01
N ASP A 205 9.76 5.90 -33.97
CA ASP A 205 8.64 6.82 -33.93
C ASP A 205 9.06 8.29 -33.94
N ILE A 206 10.11 8.68 -33.20
CA ILE A 206 10.59 10.06 -33.11
C ILE A 206 10.93 10.62 -34.50
N PHE A 207 11.45 9.82 -35.44
CA PHE A 207 11.80 10.31 -36.78
C PHE A 207 10.61 10.56 -37.72
N VAL A 208 9.43 10.04 -37.42
CA VAL A 208 8.27 10.10 -38.33
C VAL A 208 7.88 11.55 -38.71
N PRO A 209 7.70 12.50 -37.78
CA PRO A 209 7.34 13.88 -38.11
C PRO A 209 8.37 14.60 -38.98
N TYR A 210 9.65 14.26 -38.83
CA TYR A 210 10.73 14.80 -39.66
C TYR A 210 10.56 14.36 -41.12
N TYR A 211 10.36 13.06 -41.36
CA TYR A 211 10.11 12.56 -42.71
C TYR A 211 8.76 13.06 -43.28
N THR A 212 7.73 13.23 -42.46
CA THR A 212 6.48 13.86 -42.91
C THR A 212 6.71 15.28 -43.43
N GLY A 213 7.56 16.08 -42.77
CA GLY A 213 7.93 17.41 -43.28
C GLY A 213 8.71 17.35 -44.59
N GLN A 214 9.64 16.41 -44.73
CA GLN A 214 10.37 16.21 -45.99
C GLN A 214 9.44 15.83 -47.15
N VAL A 215 8.43 15.00 -46.88
CA VAL A 215 7.39 14.64 -47.86
C VAL A 215 6.62 15.89 -48.30
N ILE A 216 6.22 16.76 -47.36
CA ILE A 216 5.51 18.01 -47.66
C ILE A 216 6.39 18.98 -48.46
N ASP A 217 7.66 19.13 -48.09
CA ASP A 217 8.60 19.95 -48.85
C ASP A 217 8.84 19.39 -50.27
N GLY A 218 8.81 18.06 -50.43
CA GLY A 218 8.88 17.38 -51.72
C GLY A 218 7.65 17.63 -52.60
N ILE A 219 6.44 17.61 -52.01
CA ILE A 219 5.18 17.96 -52.70
C ILE A 219 5.15 19.43 -53.10
N ALA A 220 5.62 20.34 -52.25
CA ALA A 220 5.64 21.76 -52.57
C ALA A 220 6.62 22.12 -53.71
N LYS A 221 7.59 21.24 -54.03
CA LYS A 221 8.64 21.43 -55.05
C LYS A 221 8.63 20.34 -56.14
N ILE A 222 7.43 19.94 -56.57
CA ILE A 222 7.17 18.80 -57.48
C ILE A 222 8.05 18.73 -58.73
N GLN A 223 8.51 19.85 -59.29
CA GLN A 223 9.34 19.87 -60.51
C GLN A 223 10.82 19.48 -60.31
N THR A 224 11.32 19.29 -59.08
CA THR A 224 12.78 19.10 -58.84
C THR A 224 13.15 17.97 -57.86
N SER A 225 12.22 17.20 -57.27
CA SER A 225 12.56 16.27 -56.16
C SER A 225 11.64 15.04 -55.97
N GLN A 226 11.28 14.33 -57.04
CA GLN A 226 10.55 13.04 -56.92
C GLN A 226 11.33 11.98 -56.10
N ASP A 227 12.65 11.88 -56.26
CA ASP A 227 13.47 10.88 -55.56
C ASP A 227 13.48 11.07 -54.04
N LYS A 228 13.49 12.34 -53.57
CA LYS A 228 13.45 12.68 -52.14
C LYS A 228 12.11 12.32 -51.52
N PHE A 229 11.01 12.49 -52.26
CA PHE A 229 9.68 12.10 -51.83
C PHE A 229 9.56 10.59 -51.66
N ILE A 230 9.97 9.82 -52.67
CA ILE A 230 9.91 8.34 -52.65
C ILE A 230 10.80 7.80 -51.51
N HIS A 231 12.03 8.31 -51.38
CA HIS A 231 12.95 7.91 -50.30
C HIS A 231 12.35 8.19 -48.91
N ALA A 232 11.77 9.38 -48.69
CA ALA A 232 11.16 9.72 -47.40
C ALA A 232 9.98 8.80 -47.05
N ILE A 233 9.13 8.43 -48.02
CA ILE A 233 8.00 7.50 -47.80
C ILE A 233 8.48 6.09 -47.50
N ILE A 234 9.47 5.57 -48.24
CA ILE A 234 10.02 4.22 -48.01
C ILE A 234 10.63 4.14 -46.61
N VAL A 235 11.48 5.11 -46.25
CA VAL A 235 12.12 5.14 -44.93
C VAL A 235 11.08 5.30 -43.81
N MET A 236 10.10 6.18 -43.98
CA MET A 236 9.01 6.33 -43.01
C MET A 236 8.21 5.04 -42.81
N SER A 237 7.89 4.33 -43.90
CA SER A 237 7.14 3.06 -43.86
C SER A 237 7.94 1.96 -43.16
N LEU A 238 9.23 1.82 -43.47
CA LEU A 238 10.12 0.86 -42.82
C LEU A 238 10.29 1.16 -41.32
N LEU A 239 10.49 2.43 -40.96
CA LEU A 239 10.59 2.85 -39.55
C LEU A 239 9.29 2.57 -38.79
N LYS A 240 8.13 2.78 -39.41
CA LYS A 240 6.83 2.48 -38.79
C LYS A 240 6.61 0.99 -38.61
N ALA A 241 6.92 0.17 -39.61
CA ALA A 241 6.82 -1.28 -39.51
C ALA A 241 7.74 -1.83 -38.40
N LEU A 242 9.01 -1.38 -38.36
CA LEU A 242 9.95 -1.77 -37.31
C LEU A 242 9.48 -1.32 -35.92
N SER A 243 9.00 -0.08 -35.79
CA SER A 243 8.48 0.45 -34.53
C SER A 243 7.27 -0.35 -34.04
N ALA A 244 6.38 -0.76 -34.94
CA ALA A 244 5.21 -1.57 -34.59
C ALA A 244 5.63 -2.94 -34.02
N VAL A 245 6.59 -3.62 -34.64
CA VAL A 245 7.13 -4.90 -34.14
C VAL A 245 7.79 -4.71 -32.77
N CYS A 246 8.63 -3.67 -32.62
CA CYS A 246 9.26 -3.35 -31.34
C CYS A 246 8.23 -3.06 -30.25
N TYR A 247 7.16 -2.33 -30.55
CA TYR A 247 6.10 -2.05 -29.57
C TYR A 247 5.30 -3.29 -29.20
N GLY A 248 5.05 -4.20 -30.14
CA GLY A 248 4.43 -5.51 -29.88
C GLY A 248 5.28 -6.35 -28.92
N MET A 249 6.56 -6.56 -29.26
CA MET A 249 7.51 -7.30 -28.43
C MET A 249 7.66 -6.69 -27.03
N ARG A 250 7.85 -5.37 -26.96
CA ARG A 250 7.88 -4.63 -25.71
C ARG A 250 6.62 -4.88 -24.88
N SER A 251 5.42 -4.81 -25.48
CA SER A 251 4.18 -4.96 -24.74
C SER A 251 4.06 -6.36 -24.12
N GLY A 252 4.37 -7.41 -24.88
CA GLY A 252 4.38 -8.78 -24.37
C GLY A 252 5.40 -9.00 -23.24
N LEU A 253 6.62 -8.48 -23.37
CA LEU A 253 7.66 -8.64 -22.34
C LEU A 253 7.34 -7.91 -21.04
N PHE A 254 6.74 -6.71 -21.10
CA PHE A 254 6.25 -6.02 -19.90
C PHE A 254 5.10 -6.79 -19.24
N GLU A 255 4.22 -7.41 -20.02
CA GLU A 255 3.12 -8.23 -19.49
C GLU A 255 3.63 -9.47 -18.75
N ILE A 256 4.62 -10.17 -19.32
CA ILE A 256 5.28 -11.31 -18.66
C ILE A 256 5.96 -10.87 -17.36
N THR A 257 6.64 -9.71 -17.37
CA THR A 257 7.28 -9.14 -16.19
C THR A 257 6.25 -8.86 -15.08
N LYS A 258 5.09 -8.29 -15.46
CA LYS A 258 3.98 -8.00 -14.54
C LYS A 258 3.42 -9.26 -13.89
N ILE A 259 3.13 -10.30 -14.68
CA ILE A 259 2.57 -11.56 -14.17
C ILE A 259 3.56 -12.26 -13.22
N LYS A 260 4.84 -12.36 -13.61
CA LYS A 260 5.88 -12.98 -12.76
C LYS A 260 6.04 -12.25 -11.43
N LEU A 261 6.05 -10.92 -11.46
CA LEU A 261 6.15 -10.11 -10.25
C LEU A 261 4.92 -10.29 -9.35
N ASN A 262 3.71 -10.33 -9.93
CA ASN A 262 2.48 -10.48 -9.16
C ASN A 262 2.43 -11.84 -8.42
N ILE A 263 2.74 -12.94 -9.12
CA ILE A 263 2.81 -14.28 -8.53
C ILE A 263 3.84 -14.33 -7.40
N ARG A 264 5.03 -13.74 -7.62
CA ARG A 264 6.09 -13.68 -6.62
C ARG A 264 5.64 -12.93 -5.35
N ILE A 265 5.03 -11.77 -5.52
CA ILE A 265 4.54 -10.94 -4.40
C ILE A 265 3.44 -11.67 -3.64
N ARG A 266 2.46 -12.28 -4.32
CA ARG A 266 1.40 -13.07 -3.68
C ARG A 266 1.96 -14.23 -2.87
N ASN A 267 2.94 -14.96 -3.41
CA ASN A 267 3.58 -16.07 -2.70
C ASN A 267 4.36 -15.60 -1.46
N LEU A 268 5.08 -14.48 -1.55
CA LEU A 268 5.81 -13.90 -0.41
C LEU A 268 4.85 -13.43 0.68
N LEU A 269 3.78 -12.72 0.29
CA LEU A 269 2.76 -12.22 1.21
C LEU A 269 2.03 -13.38 1.90
N PHE A 270 1.57 -14.38 1.14
CA PHE A 270 0.91 -15.55 1.71
C PHE A 270 1.83 -16.29 2.68
N ARG A 271 3.09 -16.54 2.29
CA ARG A 271 4.08 -17.19 3.16
C ARG A 271 4.34 -16.41 4.45
N SER A 272 4.40 -15.07 4.37
CA SER A 272 4.56 -14.21 5.55
C SER A 272 3.35 -14.32 6.48
N ILE A 273 2.13 -14.18 5.94
CA ILE A 273 0.88 -14.24 6.71
C ILE A 273 0.72 -15.60 7.40
N THR A 274 0.96 -16.71 6.70
CA THR A 274 0.81 -18.06 7.28
C THR A 274 1.79 -18.37 8.42
N ARG A 275 2.82 -17.54 8.61
CA ARG A 275 3.81 -17.68 9.68
C ARG A 275 3.50 -16.80 10.89
N GLN A 276 2.51 -15.92 10.80
CA GLN A 276 2.17 -15.01 11.90
C GLN A 276 1.52 -15.76 13.06
N GLU A 277 1.68 -15.19 14.24
CA GLU A 277 1.06 -15.67 15.48
C GLU A 277 -0.47 -15.54 15.44
N ILE A 278 -1.18 -16.32 16.26
CA ILE A 278 -2.64 -16.34 16.25
C ILE A 278 -3.23 -15.00 16.71
N GLY A 279 -2.54 -14.27 17.59
CA GLY A 279 -2.91 -12.92 17.98
C GLY A 279 -3.03 -11.93 16.80
N PHE A 280 -2.31 -12.15 15.70
CA PHE A 280 -2.46 -11.37 14.47
C PHE A 280 -3.81 -11.62 13.80
N PHE A 281 -4.28 -12.88 13.77
CA PHE A 281 -5.56 -13.25 13.16
C PHE A 281 -6.76 -12.89 14.05
N ASP A 282 -6.56 -12.80 15.36
CA ASP A 282 -7.58 -12.32 16.30
C ASP A 282 -7.83 -10.81 16.20
N THR A 283 -6.87 -10.04 15.68
CA THR A 283 -6.97 -8.58 15.56
C THR A 283 -7.37 -8.13 14.15
N ILE A 284 -7.06 -8.91 13.13
CA ILE A 284 -7.31 -8.56 11.72
C ILE A 284 -8.38 -9.49 11.13
N LYS A 285 -9.40 -8.89 10.51
CA LYS A 285 -10.48 -9.64 9.85
C LYS A 285 -9.94 -10.47 8.68
N THR A 286 -10.33 -11.74 8.57
CA THR A 286 -9.91 -12.63 7.47
C THR A 286 -10.24 -12.07 6.08
N GLY A 287 -11.39 -11.42 5.93
CA GLY A 287 -11.79 -10.77 4.66
C GLY A 287 -10.86 -9.62 4.26
N GLU A 288 -10.24 -8.96 5.23
CA GLU A 288 -9.23 -7.94 4.97
C GLU A 288 -7.94 -8.56 4.44
N ILE A 289 -7.52 -9.70 5.00
CA ILE A 289 -6.33 -10.44 4.55
C ILE A 289 -6.50 -10.94 3.12
N THR A 290 -7.65 -11.53 2.79
CA THR A 290 -7.92 -12.03 1.43
C THR A 290 -8.04 -10.89 0.42
N SER A 291 -8.70 -9.79 0.79
CA SER A 291 -8.77 -8.58 -0.04
C SER A 291 -7.38 -8.01 -0.31
N ARG A 292 -6.51 -7.91 0.71
CA ARG A 292 -5.12 -7.47 0.53
C ARG A 292 -4.33 -8.42 -0.37
N LEU A 293 -4.49 -9.73 -0.21
CA LEU A 293 -3.81 -10.73 -1.03
C LEU A 293 -4.19 -10.61 -2.51
N ILE A 294 -5.45 -10.26 -2.82
CA ILE A 294 -5.94 -10.16 -4.20
C ILE A 294 -5.80 -8.72 -4.72
N SER A 295 -6.53 -7.78 -4.13
CA SER A 295 -6.66 -6.40 -4.60
C SER A 295 -5.35 -5.62 -4.47
N ASP A 296 -4.73 -5.60 -3.29
CA ASP A 296 -3.54 -4.77 -3.06
C ASP A 296 -2.33 -5.30 -3.83
N THR A 297 -2.14 -6.62 -3.90
CA THR A 297 -1.03 -7.20 -4.70
C THR A 297 -1.21 -6.94 -6.19
N THR A 298 -2.45 -7.04 -6.69
CA THR A 298 -2.76 -6.79 -8.11
C THR A 298 -2.55 -5.32 -8.40
N THR A 299 -3.26 -4.44 -7.71
CA THR A 299 -3.20 -2.99 -7.89
C THR A 299 -1.76 -2.49 -7.76
N THR A 300 -1.02 -2.89 -6.72
CA THR A 300 0.37 -2.46 -6.55
C THR A 300 1.25 -2.90 -7.72
N THR A 301 1.11 -4.14 -8.19
CA THR A 301 1.96 -4.67 -9.26
C THR A 301 1.57 -4.12 -10.63
N THR A 302 0.28 -4.06 -10.94
CA THR A 302 -0.25 -3.57 -12.23
C THR A 302 0.02 -2.09 -12.37
N THR A 303 -0.36 -1.28 -11.38
CA THR A 303 -0.13 0.16 -11.37
C THR A 303 1.37 0.45 -11.44
N LEU A 304 2.23 -0.26 -10.70
CA LEU A 304 3.67 -0.02 -10.79
C LEU A 304 4.24 -0.32 -12.19
N ILE A 305 3.98 -1.50 -12.76
CA ILE A 305 4.60 -1.91 -14.03
C ILE A 305 4.01 -1.17 -15.23
N ASP A 306 2.68 -1.01 -15.27
CA ASP A 306 2.01 -0.36 -16.41
C ASP A 306 2.37 1.13 -16.46
N HIS A 307 2.40 1.83 -15.32
CA HIS A 307 2.79 3.25 -15.31
C HIS A 307 4.30 3.44 -15.45
N LEU A 308 5.15 2.52 -15.00
CA LEU A 308 6.58 2.56 -15.28
C LEU A 308 6.86 2.39 -16.79
N LYS A 309 6.14 1.47 -17.45
CA LYS A 309 6.17 1.29 -18.91
C LYS A 309 5.80 2.59 -19.64
N VAL A 310 4.74 3.27 -19.19
CA VAL A 310 4.33 4.58 -19.77
C VAL A 310 5.35 5.66 -19.44
N PHE A 311 5.86 5.72 -18.22
CA PHE A 311 6.88 6.69 -17.78
C PHE A 311 8.12 6.64 -18.65
N CYS A 312 8.75 5.45 -18.77
CA CYS A 312 9.95 5.28 -19.57
C CYS A 312 9.68 5.65 -21.04
N ALA A 313 8.54 5.21 -21.58
CA ALA A 313 8.19 5.49 -22.97
C ALA A 313 7.98 6.98 -23.23
N SER A 314 7.27 7.67 -22.34
CA SER A 314 6.98 9.09 -22.46
C SER A 314 8.22 9.95 -22.20
N MET A 315 9.11 9.54 -21.29
CA MET A 315 10.40 10.22 -21.08
C MET A 315 11.30 10.15 -22.32
N ILE A 316 11.49 8.96 -22.91
CA ILE A 316 12.30 8.81 -24.12
C ILE A 316 11.73 9.65 -25.27
N ARG A 317 10.40 9.59 -25.47
CA ARG A 317 9.72 10.38 -26.50
C ARG A 317 9.79 11.88 -26.25
N MET A 318 9.64 12.32 -25.01
CA MET A 318 9.74 13.73 -24.62
C MET A 318 11.14 14.26 -24.90
N VAL A 319 12.18 13.58 -24.41
CA VAL A 319 13.59 13.99 -24.62
C VAL A 319 13.92 14.01 -26.11
N GLY A 320 13.56 12.96 -26.85
CA GLY A 320 13.77 12.91 -28.29
C GLY A 320 13.04 14.03 -29.04
N THR A 321 11.76 14.26 -28.72
CA THR A 321 10.96 15.32 -29.33
C THR A 321 11.56 16.70 -29.08
N VAL A 322 11.98 16.99 -27.85
CA VAL A 322 12.62 18.27 -27.50
C VAL A 322 13.91 18.47 -28.31
N ILE A 323 14.77 17.45 -28.38
CA ILE A 323 16.02 17.52 -29.17
C ILE A 323 15.73 17.85 -30.64
N PHE A 324 14.75 17.17 -31.25
CA PHE A 324 14.38 17.42 -32.64
C PHE A 324 13.75 18.80 -32.84
N MET A 325 12.90 19.27 -31.93
CA MET A 325 12.31 20.62 -31.99
C MET A 325 13.38 21.71 -32.00
N PHE A 326 14.37 21.62 -31.10
CA PHE A 326 15.49 22.57 -31.05
C PHE A 326 16.36 22.51 -32.31
N ARG A 327 16.55 21.30 -32.89
CA ARG A 327 17.30 21.12 -34.15
C ARG A 327 16.56 21.72 -35.35
N LEU A 328 15.23 21.62 -35.41
CA LEU A 328 14.42 22.18 -36.50
C LEU A 328 14.35 23.70 -36.44
N SER A 329 13.99 24.25 -35.28
CA SER A 329 13.94 25.68 -35.06
C SER A 329 14.06 25.96 -33.57
N TRP A 330 15.26 26.36 -33.16
CA TRP A 330 15.52 26.80 -31.80
C TRP A 330 14.70 28.03 -31.41
N ARG A 331 14.37 28.92 -32.38
CA ARG A 331 13.52 30.12 -32.15
C ARG A 331 12.08 29.74 -31.78
N LEU A 332 11.47 28.82 -32.52
CA LEU A 332 10.12 28.32 -32.20
C LEU A 332 10.11 27.48 -30.92
N SER A 333 11.19 26.74 -30.66
CA SER A 333 11.32 25.94 -29.43
C SER A 333 11.39 26.82 -28.18
N ILE A 334 12.07 27.96 -28.25
CA ILE A 334 12.08 28.95 -27.15
C ILE A 334 10.68 29.55 -26.95
N LEU A 335 9.95 29.87 -28.02
CA LEU A 335 8.56 30.34 -27.92
C LEU A 335 7.67 29.35 -27.14
N VAL A 336 7.75 28.07 -27.46
CA VAL A 336 7.02 27.01 -26.73
C VAL A 336 7.52 26.90 -25.29
N ALA A 337 8.84 26.96 -25.07
CA ALA A 337 9.45 26.87 -23.74
C ALA A 337 9.05 28.03 -22.81
N ILE A 338 8.78 29.22 -23.33
CA ILE A 338 8.27 30.38 -22.56
C ILE A 338 6.87 30.08 -21.98
N LEU A 339 6.05 29.40 -22.75
CA LEU A 339 4.64 29.17 -22.43
C LEU A 339 4.47 27.98 -21.45
N LEU A 340 5.38 27.00 -21.46
CA LEU A 340 5.31 25.83 -20.58
C LEU A 340 5.27 26.16 -19.07
N PRO A 341 6.13 27.03 -18.50
CA PRO A 341 6.07 27.41 -17.09
C PRO A 341 4.74 28.05 -16.68
N VAL A 342 4.14 28.86 -17.56
CA VAL A 342 2.86 29.52 -17.30
C VAL A 342 1.77 28.47 -17.10
N MET A 343 1.71 27.48 -17.99
CA MET A 343 0.78 26.36 -17.87
C MET A 343 1.05 25.53 -16.61
N ALA A 344 2.31 25.25 -16.30
CA ALA A 344 2.68 24.48 -15.11
C ALA A 344 2.21 25.14 -13.80
N VAL A 345 2.27 26.47 -13.70
CA VAL A 345 1.76 27.22 -12.54
C VAL A 345 0.24 27.12 -12.44
N ILE A 346 -0.49 27.32 -13.54
CA ILE A 346 -1.96 27.20 -13.57
C ILE A 346 -2.37 25.79 -13.11
N MET A 347 -1.75 24.76 -13.69
CA MET A 347 -2.03 23.36 -13.37
C MET A 347 -1.72 23.03 -11.90
N LYS A 348 -0.66 23.61 -11.33
CA LYS A 348 -0.31 23.39 -9.92
C LYS A 348 -1.37 23.97 -8.98
N VAL A 349 -1.80 25.22 -9.20
CA VAL A 349 -2.79 25.88 -8.33
C VAL A 349 -4.12 25.12 -8.37
N TYR A 350 -4.60 24.76 -9.56
CA TYR A 350 -5.81 23.97 -9.70
C TYR A 350 -5.66 22.55 -9.15
N GLY A 351 -4.51 21.91 -9.40
CA GLY A 351 -4.22 20.56 -8.92
C GLY A 351 -4.22 20.46 -7.39
N ASP A 352 -3.65 21.45 -6.69
CA ASP A 352 -3.67 21.52 -5.23
C ASP A 352 -5.12 21.61 -4.69
N TYR A 353 -5.97 22.40 -5.36
CA TYR A 353 -7.38 22.54 -4.97
C TYR A 353 -8.21 21.29 -5.29
N LEU A 354 -7.99 20.69 -6.46
CA LEU A 354 -8.64 19.44 -6.87
C LEU A 354 -8.29 18.30 -5.90
N LYS A 355 -7.03 18.24 -5.45
CA LYS A 355 -6.58 17.29 -4.44
C LYS A 355 -7.36 17.44 -3.14
N LYS A 356 -7.59 18.68 -2.67
CA LYS A 356 -8.39 18.92 -1.46
C LYS A 356 -9.82 18.40 -1.61
N VAL A 357 -10.49 18.73 -2.73
CA VAL A 357 -11.85 18.24 -3.00
C VAL A 357 -11.90 16.71 -3.13
N ALA A 358 -10.86 16.08 -3.68
CA ALA A 358 -10.78 14.61 -3.76
C ALA A 358 -10.69 13.95 -2.38
N VAL A 359 -9.97 14.55 -1.43
CA VAL A 359 -9.93 14.09 -0.03
C VAL A 359 -11.31 14.23 0.62
N ASP A 360 -11.97 15.39 0.45
CA ASP A 360 -13.32 15.62 0.97
C ASP A 360 -14.32 14.56 0.45
N ILE A 361 -14.24 14.22 -0.85
CA ILE A 361 -15.07 13.18 -1.48
C ILE A 361 -14.80 11.82 -0.84
N GLN A 362 -13.53 11.44 -0.68
CA GLN A 362 -13.16 10.14 -0.11
C GLN A 362 -13.66 10.00 1.34
N THR A 363 -13.53 11.05 2.14
CA THR A 363 -14.01 11.08 3.53
C THR A 363 -15.54 10.99 3.59
N SER A 364 -16.25 11.72 2.72
CA SER A 364 -17.72 11.64 2.63
C SER A 364 -18.18 10.25 2.21
N PHE A 365 -17.48 9.62 1.26
CA PHE A 365 -17.80 8.27 0.79
C PHE A 365 -17.52 7.20 1.86
N ALA A 366 -16.45 7.34 2.65
CA ALA A 366 -16.16 6.45 3.77
C ALA A 366 -17.31 6.45 4.80
N ARG A 367 -17.83 7.63 5.15
CA ARG A 367 -18.99 7.76 6.06
C ARG A 367 -20.27 7.13 5.51
N ALA A 368 -20.47 7.14 4.19
CA ALA A 368 -21.59 6.43 3.56
C ALA A 368 -21.39 4.91 3.63
N ASN A 369 -20.18 4.43 3.36
CA ASN A 369 -19.83 3.01 3.45
C ASN A 369 -19.94 2.46 4.88
N GLU A 370 -19.65 3.26 5.90
CA GLU A 370 -19.87 2.87 7.30
C GLU A 370 -21.34 2.49 7.56
N VAL A 371 -22.29 3.26 7.01
CA VAL A 371 -23.73 2.93 7.10
C VAL A 371 -24.01 1.61 6.37
N ALA A 372 -23.50 1.46 5.14
CA ALA A 372 -23.72 0.24 4.38
C ALA A 372 -23.15 -1.02 5.08
N ASP A 373 -21.95 -0.92 5.64
CA ASP A 373 -21.31 -2.02 6.39
C ASP A 373 -22.12 -2.36 7.65
N GLU A 374 -22.60 -1.36 8.38
CA GLU A 374 -23.48 -1.52 9.55
C GLU A 374 -24.80 -2.23 9.18
N THR A 375 -25.49 -1.75 8.14
CA THR A 375 -26.78 -2.30 7.69
C THR A 375 -26.64 -3.71 7.14
N CYS A 376 -25.65 -3.96 6.27
CA CYS A 376 -25.46 -5.28 5.65
C CYS A 376 -24.99 -6.33 6.66
N SER A 377 -24.09 -5.96 7.58
CA SER A 377 -23.63 -6.87 8.64
C SER A 377 -24.76 -7.28 9.59
N ASN A 378 -25.74 -6.39 9.77
CA ASN A 378 -26.90 -6.61 10.65
C ASN A 378 -28.20 -6.81 9.87
N MET A 379 -28.15 -7.33 8.64
CA MET A 379 -29.32 -7.46 7.76
C MET A 379 -30.46 -8.26 8.39
N ARG A 380 -30.16 -9.28 9.22
CA ARG A 380 -31.19 -10.04 9.95
C ARG A 380 -31.96 -9.14 10.93
N THR A 381 -31.27 -8.24 11.62
CA THR A 381 -31.87 -7.25 12.51
C THR A 381 -32.75 -6.30 11.71
N VAL A 382 -32.21 -5.71 10.65
CA VAL A 382 -32.96 -4.78 9.78
C VAL A 382 -34.25 -5.43 9.27
N ARG A 383 -34.17 -6.68 8.79
CA ARG A 383 -35.32 -7.49 8.35
C ARG A 383 -36.28 -7.82 9.49
N SER A 384 -35.78 -8.19 10.67
CA SER A 384 -36.62 -8.51 11.83
C SER A 384 -37.43 -7.32 12.33
N PHE A 385 -36.91 -6.10 12.14
CA PHE A 385 -37.58 -4.84 12.48
C PHE A 385 -38.29 -4.18 11.28
N ALA A 386 -38.30 -4.82 10.10
CA ALA A 386 -38.92 -4.30 8.87
C ALA A 386 -38.54 -2.84 8.55
N ASN A 387 -37.27 -2.47 8.75
CA ASN A 387 -36.78 -1.09 8.70
C ASN A 387 -35.86 -0.81 7.49
N GLU A 388 -36.01 -1.58 6.41
CA GLU A 388 -35.16 -1.51 5.21
C GLU A 388 -35.19 -0.12 4.55
N ASP A 389 -36.37 0.50 4.46
CA ASP A 389 -36.54 1.81 3.81
C ASP A 389 -35.84 2.93 4.57
N MET A 390 -35.88 2.89 5.92
CA MET A 390 -35.21 3.88 6.77
C MET A 390 -33.69 3.83 6.60
N GLU A 391 -33.11 2.63 6.56
CA GLU A 391 -31.67 2.46 6.33
C GLU A 391 -31.27 2.86 4.90
N CYS A 392 -32.13 2.59 3.90
CA CYS A 392 -31.94 3.07 2.53
C CYS A 392 -31.93 4.60 2.46
N GLU A 393 -32.84 5.27 3.17
CA GLU A 393 -32.88 6.74 3.25
C GLU A 393 -31.65 7.31 3.98
N ARG A 394 -31.23 6.68 5.09
CA ARG A 394 -30.02 7.06 5.83
C ARG A 394 -28.77 7.01 4.94
N TYR A 395 -28.61 5.95 4.15
CA TYR A 395 -27.52 5.84 3.18
C TYR A 395 -27.64 6.88 2.05
N SER A 396 -28.83 7.07 1.49
CA SER A 396 -29.11 8.08 0.46
C SER A 396 -28.77 9.50 0.91
N ASN A 397 -29.13 9.86 2.15
CA ASN A 397 -28.82 11.18 2.72
C ASN A 397 -27.31 11.41 2.87
N ARG A 398 -26.53 10.39 3.26
CA ARG A 398 -25.05 10.49 3.27
C ARG A 398 -24.47 10.64 1.87
N LEU A 399 -25.07 9.99 0.86
CA LEU A 399 -24.64 10.14 -0.53
C LEU A 399 -24.93 11.53 -1.12
N LYS A 400 -25.95 12.26 -0.64
CA LYS A 400 -26.24 13.64 -1.11
C LYS A 400 -25.10 14.61 -0.85
N ASP A 401 -24.39 14.46 0.28
CA ASP A 401 -23.22 15.29 0.59
C ASP A 401 -22.07 14.98 -0.36
N THR A 402 -21.83 13.70 -0.62
CA THR A 402 -20.86 13.23 -1.62
C THR A 402 -21.20 13.76 -3.01
N TYR A 403 -22.49 13.77 -3.38
CA TYR A 403 -22.97 14.29 -4.66
C TYR A 403 -22.64 15.79 -4.85
N LYS A 404 -22.86 16.64 -3.84
CA LYS A 404 -22.49 18.07 -3.90
C LYS A 404 -20.99 18.26 -4.13
N LEU A 405 -20.15 17.45 -3.48
CA LEU A 405 -18.70 17.48 -3.67
C LEU A 405 -18.30 17.02 -5.09
N TYR A 406 -18.98 16.01 -5.64
CA TYR A 406 -18.77 15.58 -7.03
C TYR A 406 -19.16 16.66 -8.04
N ILE A 407 -20.26 17.38 -7.83
CA ILE A 407 -20.60 18.54 -8.69
C ILE A 407 -19.48 19.58 -8.64
N LYS A 408 -19.01 19.93 -7.43
CA LYS A 408 -17.91 20.89 -7.26
C LYS A 408 -16.64 20.43 -7.99
N LYS A 409 -16.30 19.15 -7.89
CA LYS A 409 -15.18 18.53 -8.63
C LYS A 409 -15.40 18.60 -10.14
N ALA A 410 -16.59 18.25 -10.63
CA ALA A 410 -16.91 18.25 -12.05
C ALA A 410 -16.82 19.66 -12.65
N LEU A 411 -17.29 20.69 -11.93
CA LEU A 411 -17.15 22.09 -12.35
C LEU A 411 -15.69 22.54 -12.41
N LEU A 412 -14.87 22.11 -11.43
CA LEU A 412 -13.43 22.39 -11.43
C LEU A 412 -12.71 21.72 -12.60
N GLU A 413 -12.93 20.43 -12.82
CA GLU A 413 -12.35 19.69 -13.94
C GLU A 413 -12.79 20.25 -15.29
N GLY A 414 -14.08 20.59 -15.42
CA GLY A 414 -14.61 21.27 -16.61
C GLY A 414 -13.90 22.59 -16.88
N SER A 415 -13.77 23.45 -15.87
CA SER A 415 -13.06 24.73 -16.00
C SER A 415 -11.58 24.57 -16.36
N LEU A 416 -10.90 23.59 -15.76
CA LEU A 416 -9.49 23.31 -16.04
C LEU A 416 -9.30 22.82 -17.48
N ASN A 417 -10.17 21.93 -17.96
CA ASN A 417 -10.11 21.45 -19.34
C ASN A 417 -10.36 22.59 -20.34
N THR A 418 -11.30 23.50 -20.04
CA THR A 418 -11.51 24.69 -20.88
C THR A 418 -10.26 25.58 -20.93
N ILE A 419 -9.61 25.85 -19.79
CA ILE A 419 -8.38 26.65 -19.72
C ILE A 419 -7.24 25.98 -20.48
N GLU A 420 -7.06 24.67 -20.31
CA GLU A 420 -6.06 23.89 -21.03
C GLU A 420 -6.27 23.96 -22.55
N HIS A 421 -7.52 23.79 -23.00
CA HIS A 421 -7.85 23.81 -24.43
C HIS A 421 -7.62 25.20 -25.03
N LEU A 422 -8.07 26.25 -24.33
CA LEU A 422 -7.84 27.64 -24.74
C LEU A 422 -6.35 27.96 -24.82
N PHE A 423 -5.56 27.51 -23.84
CA PHE A 423 -4.12 27.66 -23.83
C PHE A 423 -3.45 26.91 -24.99
N GLY A 424 -3.89 25.68 -25.27
CA GLY A 424 -3.41 24.88 -26.40
C GLY A 424 -3.70 25.55 -27.75
N LEU A 425 -4.90 26.13 -27.91
CA LEU A 425 -5.26 26.91 -29.10
C LEU A 425 -4.42 28.18 -29.22
N ALA A 426 -4.23 28.92 -28.13
CA ALA A 426 -3.37 30.11 -28.13
C ALA A 426 -1.93 29.77 -28.51
N LEU A 427 -1.37 28.69 -27.94
CA LEU A 427 -0.04 28.17 -28.29
C LEU A 427 0.04 27.80 -29.77
N PHE A 428 -0.99 27.14 -30.31
CA PHE A 428 -1.05 26.78 -31.73
C PHE A 428 -1.05 28.02 -32.62
N VAL A 429 -1.92 29.00 -32.36
CA VAL A 429 -2.03 30.25 -33.15
C VAL A 429 -0.75 31.07 -33.08
N LEU A 430 -0.15 31.22 -31.90
CA LEU A 430 1.11 31.94 -31.72
C LEU A 430 2.27 31.26 -32.47
N THR A 431 2.34 29.94 -32.39
CA THR A 431 3.35 29.15 -33.12
C THR A 431 3.14 29.27 -34.63
N LEU A 432 1.89 29.30 -35.10
CA LEU A 432 1.56 29.46 -36.53
C LEU A 432 1.91 30.86 -37.03
N TYR A 433 1.58 31.89 -36.27
CA TYR A 433 1.89 33.27 -36.61
C TYR A 433 3.41 33.49 -36.70
N TYR A 434 4.15 33.15 -35.65
CA TYR A 434 5.61 33.32 -35.64
C TYR A 434 6.30 32.37 -36.62
N GLY A 435 5.86 31.11 -36.68
CA GLY A 435 6.38 30.13 -37.64
C GLY A 435 6.14 30.52 -39.09
N GLY A 436 4.97 31.09 -39.40
CA GLY A 436 4.64 31.66 -40.71
C GLY A 436 5.55 32.84 -41.06
N HIS A 437 5.80 33.74 -40.11
CA HIS A 437 6.77 34.83 -40.29
C HIS A 437 8.19 34.30 -40.59
N LEU A 438 8.64 33.23 -39.94
CA LEU A 438 9.93 32.57 -40.25
C LEU A 438 9.96 31.96 -41.67
N VAL A 439 8.83 31.45 -42.17
CA VAL A 439 8.72 30.92 -43.54
C VAL A 439 8.74 32.06 -44.56
N MET A 440 7.99 33.14 -44.32
CA MET A 440 7.95 34.33 -45.17
C MET A 440 9.32 35.02 -45.27
N THR A 441 10.07 35.06 -44.18
CA THR A 441 11.44 35.59 -44.13
C THR A 441 12.51 34.61 -44.65
N ARG A 442 12.10 33.47 -45.24
CA ARG A 442 12.96 32.40 -45.79
C ARG A 442 13.95 31.79 -44.78
N LYS A 443 13.69 31.94 -43.47
CA LYS A 443 14.49 31.34 -42.39
C LYS A 443 14.11 29.88 -42.10
N MET A 444 12.98 29.40 -42.64
CA MET A 444 12.47 28.04 -42.47
C MET A 444 11.61 27.61 -43.66
N THR A 445 11.49 26.31 -43.94
CA THR A 445 10.58 25.77 -44.98
C THR A 445 9.19 25.45 -44.42
N GLY A 446 8.19 25.35 -45.31
CA GLY A 446 6.83 24.94 -44.94
C GLY A 446 6.78 23.53 -44.35
N GLY A 447 7.54 22.58 -44.89
CA GLY A 447 7.66 21.22 -44.35
C GLY A 447 8.29 21.20 -42.96
N THR A 448 9.31 22.03 -42.71
CA THR A 448 9.91 22.17 -41.37
C THR A 448 8.90 22.71 -40.34
N LEU A 449 8.04 23.66 -40.74
CA LEU A 449 6.96 24.17 -39.90
C LEU A 449 5.95 23.07 -39.56
N VAL A 450 5.55 22.25 -40.54
CA VAL A 450 4.62 21.13 -40.29
C VAL A 450 5.25 20.07 -39.39
N SER A 451 6.52 19.69 -39.62
CA SER A 451 7.26 18.82 -38.70
C SER A 451 7.26 19.37 -37.29
N PHE A 452 7.47 20.68 -37.13
CA PHE A 452 7.45 21.34 -35.83
C PHE A 452 6.10 21.19 -35.12
N PHE A 453 4.97 21.38 -35.83
CA PHE A 453 3.63 21.17 -35.25
C PHE A 453 3.37 19.72 -34.83
N LEU A 454 3.79 18.77 -35.65
CA LEU A 454 3.67 17.34 -35.33
C LEU A 454 4.51 16.97 -34.09
N TYR A 455 5.69 17.55 -33.95
CA TYR A 455 6.50 17.41 -32.74
C TYR A 455 5.89 18.14 -31.53
N LEU A 456 5.32 19.32 -31.72
CA LEU A 456 4.62 20.06 -30.66
C LEU A 456 3.45 19.25 -30.10
N ASN A 457 2.64 18.63 -30.96
CA ASN A 457 1.55 17.76 -30.52
C ASN A 457 2.05 16.51 -29.77
N ARG A 458 3.18 15.94 -30.20
CA ARG A 458 3.82 14.82 -29.48
C ARG A 458 4.39 15.22 -28.12
N LEU A 459 4.94 16.43 -28.01
CA LEU A 459 5.41 16.98 -26.75
C LEU A 459 4.22 17.14 -25.79
N LYS A 460 3.12 17.75 -26.25
CA LYS A 460 1.88 17.90 -25.48
C LYS A 460 1.39 16.55 -24.94
N THR A 461 1.18 15.58 -25.83
CA THR A 461 0.68 14.24 -25.44
C THR A 461 1.65 13.48 -24.53
N SER A 462 2.96 13.65 -24.68
CA SER A 462 3.95 13.02 -23.78
C SER A 462 3.96 13.65 -22.39
N LEU A 463 3.83 14.98 -22.30
CA LEU A 463 3.72 15.71 -21.04
C LEU A 463 2.42 15.36 -20.31
N GLU A 464 1.30 15.34 -21.01
CA GLU A 464 -0.01 14.98 -20.46
C GLU A 464 0.04 13.58 -19.83
N LYS A 465 0.59 12.58 -20.53
CA LYS A 465 0.77 11.22 -19.99
C LYS A 465 1.69 11.19 -18.76
N LEU A 466 2.79 11.95 -18.76
CA LEU A 466 3.70 11.98 -17.62
C LEU A 466 3.05 12.59 -16.37
N VAL A 467 2.29 13.68 -16.54
CA VAL A 467 1.69 14.43 -15.43
C VAL A 467 0.42 13.76 -14.93
N VAL A 468 -0.49 13.39 -15.83
CA VAL A 468 -1.83 12.88 -15.48
C VAL A 468 -1.78 11.39 -15.18
N GLU A 469 -1.23 10.60 -16.11
CA GLU A 469 -1.32 9.13 -16.05
C GLU A 469 -0.26 8.55 -15.11
N VAL A 470 0.96 9.06 -15.14
CA VAL A 470 2.09 8.44 -14.44
C VAL A 470 2.28 8.98 -13.03
N TYR A 471 2.36 10.31 -12.86
CA TYR A 471 2.72 10.89 -11.55
C TYR A 471 1.69 10.57 -10.46
N ALA A 472 0.40 10.75 -10.74
CA ALA A 472 -0.66 10.46 -9.78
C ALA A 472 -0.69 8.97 -9.39
N GLN A 473 -0.63 8.09 -10.38
CA GLN A 473 -0.79 6.65 -10.17
C GLN A 473 0.45 6.00 -9.56
N LEU A 474 1.66 6.44 -9.90
CA LEU A 474 2.87 5.96 -9.23
C LEU A 474 2.92 6.39 -7.77
N MET A 475 2.40 7.57 -7.42
CA MET A 475 2.31 8.01 -6.03
C MET A 475 1.29 7.19 -5.23
N LEU A 476 0.13 6.90 -5.83
CA LEU A 476 -0.86 5.99 -5.24
C LEU A 476 -0.29 4.57 -5.05
N ALA A 477 0.36 4.03 -6.08
CA ALA A 477 1.03 2.74 -6.00
C ALA A 477 2.10 2.73 -4.91
N ALA A 478 2.93 3.78 -4.82
CA ALA A 478 3.96 3.87 -3.78
C ALA A 478 3.35 3.84 -2.36
N GLY A 479 2.21 4.50 -2.15
CA GLY A 479 1.46 4.46 -0.89
C GLY A 479 0.90 3.08 -0.56
N ALA A 480 0.18 2.45 -1.50
CA ALA A 480 -0.37 1.10 -1.34
C ALA A 480 0.73 0.06 -1.08
N SER A 481 1.87 0.25 -1.75
CA SER A 481 3.00 -0.66 -1.67
C SER A 481 3.68 -0.69 -0.30
N LYS A 482 3.55 0.39 0.49
CA LYS A 482 4.13 0.48 1.83
C LYS A 482 3.51 -0.56 2.77
N LYS A 483 2.18 -0.59 2.88
CA LYS A 483 1.47 -1.57 3.71
C LYS A 483 1.75 -2.99 3.23
N LEU A 484 1.78 -3.21 1.91
CA LEU A 484 2.07 -4.53 1.36
C LEU A 484 3.49 -5.00 1.75
N VAL A 485 4.49 -4.13 1.64
CA VAL A 485 5.87 -4.44 2.05
C VAL A 485 5.97 -4.67 3.55
N GLU A 486 5.27 -3.89 4.38
CA GLU A 486 5.18 -4.08 5.83
C GLU A 486 4.65 -5.47 6.19
N TYR A 487 3.62 -5.97 5.50
CA TYR A 487 3.10 -7.32 5.73
C TYR A 487 4.04 -8.43 5.22
N ILE A 488 4.76 -8.19 4.11
CA ILE A 488 5.75 -9.17 3.61
C ILE A 488 6.94 -9.29 4.56
N ASP A 489 7.36 -8.18 5.16
CA ASP A 489 8.51 -8.10 6.06
C ASP A 489 8.14 -8.27 7.54
N LEU A 490 6.87 -8.57 7.84
CA LEU A 490 6.40 -8.76 9.20
C LEU A 490 7.07 -10.02 9.79
N ASP A 491 7.96 -9.83 10.76
CA ASP A 491 8.57 -10.93 11.50
C ASP A 491 7.51 -11.49 12.47
N PRO A 492 7.27 -12.81 12.52
CA PRO A 492 6.42 -13.38 13.55
C PRO A 492 6.97 -13.05 14.94
N GLY A 493 6.09 -12.64 15.86
CA GLY A 493 6.48 -12.31 17.24
C GLY A 493 7.20 -13.45 17.96
N THR A 494 6.78 -14.69 17.68
CA THR A 494 7.42 -15.92 18.15
C THR A 494 8.36 -16.48 17.11
N LYS A 495 9.67 -16.50 17.40
CA LYS A 495 10.65 -17.18 16.53
C LYS A 495 10.64 -18.68 16.82
N HIS A 496 10.33 -19.49 15.81
CA HIS A 496 10.40 -20.95 15.88
C HIS A 496 11.85 -21.47 15.76
N ASP A 497 12.81 -20.85 16.45
CA ASP A 497 14.23 -21.30 16.48
C ASP A 497 14.47 -22.41 17.53
N ASN A 498 13.39 -22.96 18.09
CA ASN A 498 13.42 -23.97 19.14
C ASN A 498 13.76 -25.36 18.58
N VAL A 499 14.56 -26.12 19.32
CA VAL A 499 15.16 -27.37 18.84
C VAL A 499 14.69 -28.60 19.64
N LEU A 500 13.99 -28.42 20.77
CA LEU A 500 13.64 -29.53 21.64
C LEU A 500 12.54 -30.42 21.01
N ALA A 501 12.94 -31.62 20.61
CA ALA A 501 12.07 -32.66 20.05
C ALA A 501 12.48 -34.04 20.61
N PRO A 502 12.13 -34.36 21.87
CA PRO A 502 12.45 -35.65 22.48
C PRO A 502 11.78 -36.82 21.74
N ALA A 503 12.40 -38.00 21.80
CA ALA A 503 11.86 -39.20 21.13
C ALA A 503 10.54 -39.69 21.74
N ARG A 504 10.29 -39.37 23.02
CA ARG A 504 9.07 -39.75 23.75
C ARG A 504 8.68 -38.63 24.72
N LEU A 505 7.38 -38.42 24.85
CA LEU A 505 6.75 -37.60 25.89
C LEU A 505 5.85 -38.52 26.72
N GLU A 506 5.85 -38.30 28.03
CA GLU A 506 4.95 -38.97 28.99
C GLU A 506 3.62 -38.20 29.10
N GLY A 507 3.64 -36.88 28.87
CA GLY A 507 2.42 -36.06 28.86
C GLY A 507 2.05 -35.51 30.23
N ASN A 508 3.04 -35.23 31.08
CA ASN A 508 2.88 -34.51 32.33
C ASN A 508 2.78 -32.99 32.07
N ILE A 509 1.71 -32.36 32.55
CA ILE A 509 1.45 -30.93 32.31
C ILE A 509 1.45 -30.18 33.64
N GLU A 510 2.15 -29.05 33.69
CA GLU A 510 2.19 -28.18 34.87
C GLU A 510 2.00 -26.71 34.47
N PHE A 511 0.97 -26.09 35.04
CA PHE A 511 0.81 -24.63 35.06
C PHE A 511 1.39 -24.12 36.38
N ARG A 512 2.33 -23.18 36.31
CA ARG A 512 2.98 -22.58 37.48
C ARG A 512 2.83 -21.06 37.46
N ASP A 513 1.95 -20.56 38.33
CA ASP A 513 1.67 -19.16 38.61
C ASP A 513 1.37 -18.35 37.34
N VAL A 514 0.55 -18.94 36.46
CA VAL A 514 0.32 -18.43 35.12
C VAL A 514 -0.66 -17.26 35.14
N SER A 515 -0.20 -16.11 34.64
CA SER A 515 -1.03 -14.94 34.39
C SER A 515 -1.08 -14.59 32.90
N PHE A 516 -2.26 -14.23 32.40
CA PHE A 516 -2.46 -14.00 30.96
C PHE A 516 -3.57 -12.99 30.65
N ALA A 517 -3.37 -12.22 29.59
CA ALA A 517 -4.37 -11.35 28.95
C ALA A 517 -4.25 -11.44 27.42
N TYR A 518 -5.38 -11.47 26.71
CA TYR A 518 -5.39 -11.50 25.25
C TYR A 518 -4.83 -10.20 24.64
N PRO A 519 -4.10 -10.26 23.50
CA PRO A 519 -3.57 -9.07 22.83
C PRO A 519 -4.63 -8.03 22.47
N SER A 520 -5.84 -8.48 22.13
CA SER A 520 -7.00 -7.64 21.82
C SER A 520 -7.55 -6.89 23.03
N ARG A 521 -7.28 -7.34 24.26
CA ARG A 521 -7.79 -6.79 25.53
C ARG A 521 -6.76 -6.85 26.66
N LYS A 522 -5.60 -6.21 26.47
CA LYS A 522 -4.48 -6.24 27.43
C LYS A 522 -4.84 -5.80 28.86
N ASN A 523 -5.87 -4.97 29.03
CA ASN A 523 -6.29 -4.47 30.35
C ASN A 523 -7.15 -5.47 31.14
N VAL A 524 -7.58 -6.57 30.54
CA VAL A 524 -8.43 -7.57 31.19
C VAL A 524 -7.62 -8.85 31.35
N GLN A 525 -7.11 -9.06 32.56
CA GLN A 525 -6.41 -10.28 32.93
C GLN A 525 -7.39 -11.45 33.07
N VAL A 526 -7.24 -12.45 32.20
CA VAL A 526 -8.11 -13.64 32.13
C VAL A 526 -7.66 -14.71 33.11
N LEU A 527 -6.35 -14.96 33.22
CA LEU A 527 -5.75 -15.90 34.18
C LEU A 527 -4.92 -15.14 35.21
N LYS A 528 -5.03 -15.55 36.47
CA LYS A 528 -4.38 -14.89 37.61
C LYS A 528 -3.69 -15.94 38.47
N ASP A 529 -2.36 -16.00 38.37
CA ASP A 529 -1.50 -16.92 39.14
C ASP A 529 -2.04 -18.36 39.16
N LEU A 530 -2.51 -18.84 38.00
CA LEU A 530 -3.13 -20.15 37.86
C LEU A 530 -2.07 -21.25 38.00
N SER A 531 -2.28 -22.16 38.95
CA SER A 531 -1.36 -23.27 39.25
C SER A 531 -2.09 -24.61 39.37
N PHE A 532 -1.74 -25.59 38.54
CA PHE A 532 -2.20 -26.98 38.64
C PHE A 532 -1.29 -27.94 37.87
N LYS A 533 -1.42 -29.24 38.16
CA LYS A 533 -0.65 -30.33 37.52
C LYS A 533 -1.58 -31.40 36.99
N VAL A 534 -1.23 -32.02 35.87
CA VAL A 534 -1.92 -33.18 35.28
C VAL A 534 -0.91 -34.30 35.05
N SER A 535 -1.20 -35.47 35.59
CA SER A 535 -0.29 -36.63 35.54
C SER A 535 -0.38 -37.36 34.19
N PRO A 536 0.68 -38.05 33.76
CA PRO A 536 0.65 -38.89 32.57
C PRO A 536 -0.52 -39.89 32.56
N GLY A 537 -1.30 -39.91 31.48
CA GLY A 537 -2.42 -40.84 31.29
C GLY A 537 -3.68 -40.53 32.12
N GLU A 538 -3.68 -39.41 32.86
CA GLU A 538 -4.82 -38.95 33.65
C GLU A 538 -5.86 -38.25 32.77
N VAL A 539 -7.15 -38.47 33.06
CA VAL A 539 -8.27 -37.72 32.47
C VAL A 539 -8.71 -36.62 33.44
N VAL A 540 -8.44 -35.37 33.09
CA VAL A 540 -8.76 -34.20 33.92
C VAL A 540 -9.85 -33.33 33.29
N ALA A 541 -10.89 -33.04 34.06
CA ALA A 541 -11.96 -32.13 33.65
C ALA A 541 -11.75 -30.71 34.17
N LEU A 542 -11.72 -29.72 33.28
CA LEU A 542 -11.76 -28.29 33.62
C LEU A 542 -13.22 -27.82 33.64
N VAL A 543 -13.68 -27.36 34.80
CA VAL A 543 -15.08 -26.95 35.03
C VAL A 543 -15.12 -25.53 35.59
N GLY A 544 -16.13 -24.75 35.23
CA GLY A 544 -16.29 -23.40 35.76
C GLY A 544 -17.23 -22.53 34.93
N PRO A 545 -17.64 -21.36 35.43
CA PRO A 545 -18.51 -20.44 34.70
C PRO A 545 -17.93 -20.03 33.34
N SER A 546 -18.78 -19.56 32.41
CA SER A 546 -18.31 -18.98 31.14
C SER A 546 -17.40 -17.77 31.42
N GLY A 547 -16.28 -17.69 30.69
CA GLY A 547 -15.28 -16.63 30.88
C GLY A 547 -14.31 -16.84 32.05
N SER A 548 -14.32 -18.01 32.71
CA SER A 548 -13.36 -18.37 33.78
C SER A 548 -11.92 -18.59 33.31
N GLY A 549 -11.68 -18.75 32.00
CA GLY A 549 -10.33 -18.96 31.42
C GLY A 549 -10.00 -20.40 31.01
N LYS A 550 -11.00 -21.31 30.95
CA LYS A 550 -10.81 -22.73 30.57
C LYS A 550 -10.17 -22.89 29.18
N SER A 551 -10.78 -22.35 28.12
CA SER A 551 -10.24 -22.42 26.75
C SER A 551 -8.92 -21.65 26.61
N THR A 552 -8.67 -20.65 27.46
CA THR A 552 -7.38 -19.96 27.53
C THR A 552 -6.25 -20.90 27.96
N CYS A 553 -6.52 -21.87 28.85
CA CYS A 553 -5.54 -22.89 29.23
C CYS A 553 -5.12 -23.74 28.02
N PHE A 554 -6.07 -24.13 27.16
CA PHE A 554 -5.77 -24.88 25.93
C PHE A 554 -4.94 -24.04 24.96
N ASN A 555 -5.31 -22.78 24.75
CA ASN A 555 -4.56 -21.88 23.87
C ASN A 555 -3.11 -21.67 24.33
N LEU A 556 -2.85 -21.63 25.65
CA LEU A 556 -1.50 -21.55 26.19
C LEU A 556 -0.73 -22.88 26.05
N LEU A 557 -1.41 -24.01 26.19
CA LEU A 557 -0.79 -25.34 26.02
C LEU A 557 -0.40 -25.62 24.56
N GLU A 558 -1.22 -25.17 23.62
CA GLU A 558 -0.93 -25.19 22.17
C GLU A 558 0.05 -24.07 21.77
N HIS A 559 0.59 -23.30 22.72
CA HIS A 559 1.52 -22.20 22.46
C HIS A 559 0.99 -21.19 21.42
N PHE A 560 -0.32 -20.97 21.39
CA PHE A 560 -0.93 -19.95 20.52
C PHE A 560 -0.68 -18.54 21.05
N TYR A 561 -0.40 -18.43 22.35
CA TYR A 561 -0.03 -17.20 23.03
C TYR A 561 1.08 -17.43 24.05
N GLU A 562 1.83 -16.37 24.34
CA GLU A 562 2.80 -16.35 25.44
C GLU A 562 2.14 -15.91 26.76
N THR A 563 2.65 -16.44 27.87
CA THR A 563 2.23 -16.04 29.22
C THR A 563 2.79 -14.66 29.59
N MET A 564 2.07 -13.88 30.40
CA MET A 564 2.58 -12.61 30.93
C MET A 564 3.55 -12.82 32.09
N SER A 565 3.21 -13.75 32.98
CA SER A 565 4.06 -14.25 34.06
C SER A 565 3.73 -15.72 34.33
N GLY A 566 4.64 -16.40 35.03
CA GLY A 566 4.55 -17.84 35.22
C GLY A 566 4.94 -18.62 33.97
N GLN A 567 4.85 -19.95 34.06
CA GLN A 567 5.25 -20.85 32.98
C GLN A 567 4.27 -22.01 32.83
N VAL A 568 4.05 -22.42 31.59
CA VAL A 568 3.39 -23.69 31.26
C VAL A 568 4.46 -24.68 30.85
N LEU A 569 4.48 -25.83 31.49
CA LEU A 569 5.50 -26.86 31.37
C LEU A 569 4.86 -28.15 30.83
N LEU A 570 5.56 -28.81 29.92
CA LEU A 570 5.26 -30.15 29.44
C LEU A 570 6.47 -31.04 29.75
N ASP A 571 6.28 -32.14 30.48
CA ASP A 571 7.34 -33.02 31.00
C ASP A 571 8.51 -32.26 31.66
N GLY A 572 8.18 -31.19 32.39
CA GLY A 572 9.13 -30.35 33.12
C GLY A 572 9.88 -29.30 32.29
N ASN A 573 9.69 -29.25 30.97
CA ASN A 573 10.27 -28.22 30.12
C ASN A 573 9.22 -27.16 29.73
N PRO A 574 9.58 -25.87 29.64
CA PRO A 574 8.66 -24.83 29.17
C PRO A 574 8.14 -25.16 27.77
N ILE A 575 6.85 -24.94 27.53
CA ILE A 575 6.23 -25.18 26.22
C ILE A 575 6.94 -24.39 25.11
N MET A 576 7.44 -23.20 25.43
CA MET A 576 8.21 -22.35 24.53
C MET A 576 9.54 -22.95 24.09
N ALA A 577 10.06 -24.00 24.74
CA ALA A 577 11.35 -24.61 24.38
C ALA A 577 11.21 -25.67 23.27
N TYR A 578 10.00 -26.17 23.02
CA TYR A 578 9.73 -27.22 22.03
C TYR A 578 9.73 -26.69 20.60
N ASP A 579 10.18 -27.54 19.66
CA ASP A 579 9.94 -27.28 18.23
C ASP A 579 8.42 -27.27 17.98
N HIS A 580 7.96 -26.27 17.23
CA HIS A 580 6.53 -26.03 16.97
C HIS A 580 5.86 -27.22 16.28
N LYS A 581 6.54 -27.86 15.30
CA LYS A 581 5.96 -29.01 14.59
C LYS A 581 5.87 -30.22 15.50
N PHE A 582 6.89 -30.42 16.34
CA PHE A 582 6.90 -31.48 17.32
C PHE A 582 5.80 -31.29 18.38
N LEU A 583 5.67 -30.09 18.97
CA LEU A 583 4.62 -29.78 19.95
C LEU A 583 3.24 -30.08 19.40
N HIS A 584 2.89 -29.55 18.22
CA HIS A 584 1.59 -29.76 17.58
C HIS A 584 1.39 -31.16 17.00
N ARG A 585 2.42 -32.01 16.99
CA ARG A 585 2.26 -33.44 16.73
C ARG A 585 1.86 -34.18 18.00
N MET A 586 2.41 -33.77 19.14
CA MET A 586 2.28 -34.48 20.42
C MET A 586 1.13 -33.97 21.28
N VAL A 587 0.70 -32.73 21.07
CA VAL A 587 -0.50 -32.11 21.66
C VAL A 587 -1.53 -31.96 20.55
N ALA A 588 -2.75 -32.44 20.81
CA ALA A 588 -3.83 -32.40 19.84
C ALA A 588 -5.11 -31.81 20.44
N LEU A 589 -5.52 -30.66 19.90
CA LEU A 589 -6.80 -30.03 20.19
C LEU A 589 -7.95 -30.50 19.29
N VAL A 590 -9.09 -30.81 19.91
CA VAL A 590 -10.41 -30.91 19.29
C VAL A 590 -11.27 -29.78 19.86
N GLY A 591 -11.58 -28.78 19.03
CA GLY A 591 -12.37 -27.62 19.44
C GLY A 591 -13.88 -27.89 19.55
N GLN A 592 -14.58 -26.98 20.21
CA GLN A 592 -16.04 -27.00 20.42
C GLN A 592 -16.81 -27.09 19.10
N GLU A 593 -16.47 -26.23 18.14
CA GLU A 593 -16.98 -26.27 16.77
C GLU A 593 -15.89 -26.76 15.81
N PRO A 594 -15.80 -28.07 15.54
CA PRO A 594 -14.77 -28.63 14.68
C PRO A 594 -14.94 -28.15 13.23
N VAL A 595 -13.92 -27.45 12.73
CA VAL A 595 -13.88 -26.97 11.35
C VAL A 595 -13.19 -27.99 10.44
N LEU A 596 -13.87 -28.38 9.38
CA LEU A 596 -13.33 -29.21 8.31
C LEU A 596 -12.98 -28.33 7.10
N PHE A 597 -11.92 -28.69 6.38
CA PHE A 597 -11.56 -28.05 5.12
C PHE A 597 -12.43 -28.59 3.99
N ALA A 598 -12.70 -27.78 2.97
CA ALA A 598 -13.39 -28.23 1.76
C ALA A 598 -12.50 -29.16 0.93
N ARG A 599 -12.43 -30.42 1.38
CA ARG A 599 -11.69 -31.57 0.84
C ARG A 599 -12.45 -32.85 1.20
N SER A 600 -12.00 -33.99 0.68
CA SER A 600 -12.51 -35.30 1.08
C SER A 600 -12.37 -35.56 2.59
N ILE A 601 -13.20 -36.46 3.12
CA ILE A 601 -13.12 -36.89 4.54
C ILE A 601 -11.74 -37.50 4.84
N LYS A 602 -11.21 -38.30 3.92
CA LYS A 602 -9.85 -38.85 4.00
C LYS A 602 -8.80 -37.77 4.17
N ASP A 603 -8.80 -36.74 3.32
CA ASP A 603 -7.83 -35.64 3.37
C ASP A 603 -8.00 -34.77 4.61
N ASN A 604 -9.23 -34.67 5.13
CA ASN A 604 -9.50 -34.04 6.40
C ASN A 604 -8.92 -34.82 7.58
N ILE A 605 -8.96 -36.15 7.57
CA ILE A 605 -8.38 -36.99 8.63
C ILE A 605 -6.85 -37.00 8.52
N SER A 606 -6.30 -37.13 7.31
CA SER A 606 -4.85 -37.20 7.06
C SER A 606 -4.14 -35.84 7.03
N TYR A 607 -4.85 -34.72 7.23
CA TYR A 607 -4.32 -33.36 7.12
C TYR A 607 -2.98 -33.11 7.83
N ALA A 608 -2.71 -33.82 8.93
CA ALA A 608 -1.49 -33.69 9.72
C ALA A 608 -0.28 -34.51 9.22
N LEU A 609 -0.44 -35.35 8.19
CA LEU A 609 0.59 -36.27 7.68
C LEU A 609 0.67 -36.24 6.16
N ASP A 610 1.87 -36.01 5.61
CA ASP A 610 2.08 -35.85 4.16
C ASP A 610 1.81 -37.14 3.34
N ASN A 611 1.88 -38.33 3.96
CA ASN A 611 1.66 -39.63 3.30
C ASN A 611 1.05 -40.63 4.28
N CYS A 612 -0.29 -40.70 4.35
CA CYS A 612 -1.00 -41.63 5.22
C CYS A 612 -1.72 -42.71 4.39
N SER A 613 -1.60 -43.99 4.79
CA SER A 613 -2.32 -45.08 4.15
C SER A 613 -3.81 -45.01 4.49
N LEU A 614 -4.66 -45.48 3.58
CA LEU A 614 -6.11 -45.56 3.83
C LEU A 614 -6.42 -46.46 5.03
N GLU A 615 -5.63 -47.50 5.25
CA GLU A 615 -5.76 -48.41 6.40
C GLU A 615 -5.58 -47.67 7.73
N GLU A 616 -4.61 -46.76 7.83
CA GLU A 616 -4.40 -46.00 9.05
C GLU A 616 -5.50 -44.97 9.28
N VAL A 617 -6.00 -44.34 8.21
CA VAL A 617 -7.20 -43.49 8.24
C VAL A 617 -8.43 -44.27 8.72
N GLN A 618 -8.65 -45.48 8.20
CA GLN A 618 -9.75 -46.35 8.63
C GLN A 618 -9.60 -46.79 10.10
N ARG A 619 -8.38 -47.10 10.54
CA ARG A 619 -8.10 -47.47 11.93
C ARG A 619 -8.50 -46.35 12.90
N VAL A 620 -8.06 -45.11 12.65
CA VAL A 620 -8.41 -43.98 13.53
C VAL A 620 -9.88 -43.56 13.39
N ALA A 621 -10.46 -43.73 12.21
CA ALA A 621 -11.90 -43.51 12.02
C ALA A 621 -12.74 -44.53 12.81
N ARG A 622 -12.30 -45.78 12.96
CA ARG A 622 -12.96 -46.75 13.85
C ARG A 622 -12.81 -46.38 15.32
N GLN A 623 -11.63 -45.96 15.75
CA GLN A 623 -11.40 -45.46 17.11
C GLN A 623 -12.28 -44.26 17.46
N ALA A 624 -12.51 -43.37 16.49
CA ALA A 624 -13.38 -42.20 16.63
C ALA A 624 -14.88 -42.49 16.38
N ASN A 625 -15.29 -43.76 16.22
CA ASN A 625 -16.64 -44.16 15.83
C ASN A 625 -17.16 -43.49 14.54
N ALA A 626 -16.26 -43.06 13.64
CA ALA A 626 -16.58 -42.38 12.39
C ALA A 626 -16.75 -43.34 11.20
N HIS A 627 -16.12 -44.52 11.24
CA HIS A 627 -16.04 -45.42 10.09
C HIS A 627 -17.40 -45.79 9.50
N GLN A 628 -18.37 -46.12 10.35
CA GLN A 628 -19.68 -46.61 9.93
C GLN A 628 -20.46 -45.59 9.09
N PHE A 629 -20.63 -44.37 9.59
CA PHE A 629 -21.34 -43.34 8.83
C PHE A 629 -20.56 -42.93 7.58
N ILE A 630 -19.22 -42.93 7.62
CA ILE A 630 -18.41 -42.61 6.45
C ILE A 630 -18.68 -43.63 5.35
N THR A 631 -18.74 -44.93 5.66
CA THR A 631 -19.00 -45.98 4.66
C THR A 631 -20.44 -45.97 4.14
N GLU A 632 -21.38 -45.37 4.86
CA GLU A 632 -22.78 -45.19 4.43
C GLU A 632 -22.94 -44.01 3.45
N LEU A 633 -21.96 -43.12 3.35
CA LEU A 633 -21.97 -42.02 2.38
C LEU A 633 -21.76 -42.54 0.95
N PRO A 634 -22.37 -41.90 -0.08
CA PRO A 634 -22.28 -42.36 -1.47
C PRO A 634 -20.86 -42.53 -2.01
N GLU A 635 -19.92 -41.69 -1.58
CA GLU A 635 -18.50 -41.73 -2.02
C GLU A 635 -17.55 -42.19 -0.89
N GLY A 636 -18.10 -42.68 0.22
CA GLY A 636 -17.32 -43.17 1.34
C GLY A 636 -16.32 -42.15 1.89
N TYR A 637 -15.05 -42.55 1.94
CA TYR A 637 -13.94 -41.70 2.40
C TYR A 637 -13.58 -40.56 1.44
N GLU A 638 -13.97 -40.65 0.18
CA GLU A 638 -13.69 -39.63 -0.83
C GLU A 638 -14.80 -38.55 -0.87
N THR A 639 -15.87 -38.70 -0.07
CA THR A 639 -16.92 -37.67 0.05
C THR A 639 -16.34 -36.32 0.48
N GLU A 640 -16.62 -35.29 -0.31
CA GLU A 640 -16.26 -33.90 -0.04
C GLU A 640 -17.05 -33.33 1.14
N THR A 641 -16.40 -32.68 2.11
CA THR A 641 -17.11 -32.16 3.29
C THR A 641 -17.76 -30.78 3.07
N GLY A 642 -17.41 -30.09 1.97
CA GLY A 642 -17.83 -28.71 1.69
C GLY A 642 -17.17 -27.65 2.58
N GLU A 643 -17.48 -26.37 2.33
CA GLU A 643 -16.92 -25.25 3.10
C GLU A 643 -17.28 -25.36 4.58
N LYS A 644 -16.28 -25.34 5.47
CA LYS A 644 -16.41 -25.55 6.93
C LYS A 644 -17.17 -26.83 7.30
N GLY A 645 -17.15 -27.85 6.44
CA GLY A 645 -17.84 -29.12 6.71
C GLY A 645 -19.36 -29.00 6.68
N MET A 646 -19.95 -28.06 5.93
CA MET A 646 -21.42 -27.85 5.89
C MET A 646 -22.22 -29.09 5.44
N GLN A 647 -21.60 -30.06 4.77
CA GLN A 647 -22.28 -31.27 4.32
C GLN A 647 -22.43 -32.35 5.40
N LEU A 648 -21.81 -32.16 6.57
CA LEU A 648 -21.87 -33.11 7.69
C LEU A 648 -22.65 -32.54 8.87
N SER A 649 -23.30 -33.41 9.64
CA SER A 649 -23.91 -33.03 10.93
C SER A 649 -22.83 -32.62 11.95
N GLY A 650 -23.22 -31.90 13.00
CA GLY A 650 -22.29 -31.51 14.08
C GLY A 650 -21.52 -32.71 14.64
N GLY A 651 -22.22 -33.81 14.93
CA GLY A 651 -21.62 -35.03 15.50
C GLY A 651 -20.70 -35.76 14.53
N GLN A 652 -21.02 -35.74 13.25
CA GLN A 652 -20.13 -36.28 12.21
C GLN A 652 -18.84 -35.45 12.11
N LYS A 653 -18.92 -34.12 12.12
CA LYS A 653 -17.74 -33.24 12.12
C LYS A 653 -16.84 -33.50 13.32
N GLN A 654 -17.44 -33.68 14.50
CA GLN A 654 -16.73 -33.99 15.73
C GLN A 654 -15.93 -35.28 15.63
N ARG A 655 -16.57 -36.37 15.18
CA ARG A 655 -15.90 -37.67 15.02
C ARG A 655 -14.77 -37.61 13.99
N VAL A 656 -14.94 -36.86 12.90
CA VAL A 656 -13.86 -36.63 11.92
C VAL A 656 -12.70 -35.83 12.54
N ALA A 657 -12.99 -34.82 13.36
CA ALA A 657 -11.97 -34.04 14.06
C ALA A 657 -11.23 -34.87 15.12
N ILE A 658 -11.92 -35.75 15.84
CA ILE A 658 -11.29 -36.71 16.76
C ILE A 658 -10.37 -37.66 15.98
N ALA A 659 -10.83 -38.24 14.87
CA ALA A 659 -9.99 -39.08 14.01
C ALA A 659 -8.74 -38.33 13.51
N ARG A 660 -8.88 -37.05 13.11
CA ARG A 660 -7.77 -36.16 12.73
C ARG A 660 -6.80 -35.92 13.88
N ALA A 661 -7.28 -35.81 15.11
CA ALA A 661 -6.42 -35.69 16.28
C ALA A 661 -5.61 -36.98 16.53
N LEU A 662 -6.28 -38.14 16.49
CA LEU A 662 -5.69 -39.44 16.80
C LEU A 662 -4.66 -39.93 15.76
N ILE A 663 -4.78 -39.51 14.50
CA ILE A 663 -3.83 -39.92 13.46
C ILE A 663 -2.39 -39.51 13.77
N ARG A 664 -2.21 -38.42 14.53
CA ARG A 664 -0.89 -37.92 14.94
C ARG A 664 -0.23 -38.77 16.04
N LYS A 665 -0.99 -39.65 16.70
CA LYS A 665 -0.60 -40.41 17.91
C LYS A 665 -0.12 -39.45 19.02
N PRO A 666 -0.95 -38.49 19.45
CA PRO A 666 -0.55 -37.48 20.43
C PRO A 666 -0.31 -38.10 21.82
N ALA A 667 0.56 -37.48 22.63
CA ALA A 667 0.69 -37.82 24.06
C ALA A 667 -0.38 -37.11 24.90
N VAL A 668 -0.79 -35.90 24.47
CA VAL A 668 -1.79 -35.07 25.15
C VAL A 668 -2.94 -34.77 24.21
N LEU A 669 -4.17 -34.99 24.68
CA LEU A 669 -5.39 -34.65 23.96
C LEU A 669 -6.17 -33.58 24.72
N LEU A 670 -6.54 -32.51 24.02
CA LEU A 670 -7.35 -31.42 24.53
C LEU A 670 -8.73 -31.47 23.87
N LEU A 671 -9.77 -31.60 24.67
CA LEU A 671 -11.15 -31.73 24.19
C LEU A 671 -11.97 -30.54 24.71
N ASP A 672 -12.28 -29.58 23.84
CA ASP A 672 -13.06 -28.40 24.21
C ASP A 672 -14.54 -28.66 23.91
N GLU A 673 -15.36 -28.88 24.93
CA GLU A 673 -16.82 -29.02 24.81
C GLU A 673 -17.28 -29.97 23.68
N ALA A 674 -16.64 -31.13 23.55
CA ALA A 674 -16.81 -32.00 22.38
C ALA A 674 -18.22 -32.61 22.20
N THR A 675 -19.18 -32.27 23.07
CA THR A 675 -20.55 -32.81 23.08
C THR A 675 -21.64 -31.75 23.26
N SER A 676 -21.31 -30.46 23.40
CA SER A 676 -22.31 -29.44 23.80
C SER A 676 -23.32 -29.08 22.71
N ALA A 677 -22.92 -29.14 21.43
CA ALA A 677 -23.78 -28.83 20.28
C ALA A 677 -24.43 -30.06 19.62
N LEU A 678 -24.38 -31.23 20.27
CA LEU A 678 -24.82 -32.51 19.71
C LEU A 678 -26.19 -32.95 20.24
N ASP A 679 -26.95 -33.61 19.36
CA ASP A 679 -28.09 -34.44 19.74
C ASP A 679 -27.64 -35.64 20.60
N ALA A 680 -28.55 -36.18 21.40
CA ALA A 680 -28.24 -37.19 22.41
C ALA A 680 -27.59 -38.47 21.83
N GLU A 681 -27.96 -38.88 20.62
CA GLU A 681 -27.40 -40.06 19.95
C GLU A 681 -25.97 -39.80 19.47
N SER A 682 -25.73 -38.66 18.80
CA SER A 682 -24.39 -38.24 18.41
C SER A 682 -23.47 -38.05 19.61
N GLU A 683 -23.98 -37.49 20.70
CA GLU A 683 -23.24 -37.30 21.95
C GLU A 683 -22.77 -38.63 22.55
N GLN A 684 -23.67 -39.61 22.70
CA GLN A 684 -23.31 -40.90 23.28
C GLN A 684 -22.20 -41.58 22.45
N THR A 685 -22.29 -41.47 21.12
CA THR A 685 -21.30 -42.04 20.20
C THR A 685 -19.94 -41.35 20.31
N VAL A 686 -19.91 -40.01 20.47
CA VAL A 686 -18.68 -39.24 20.69
C VAL A 686 -18.08 -39.54 22.06
N GLN A 687 -18.90 -39.65 23.11
CA GLN A 687 -18.44 -39.99 24.45
C GLN A 687 -17.78 -41.38 24.50
N GLN A 688 -18.36 -42.37 23.82
CA GLN A 688 -17.73 -43.69 23.65
C GLN A 688 -16.39 -43.61 22.91
N ALA A 689 -16.28 -42.73 21.90
CA ALA A 689 -15.03 -42.51 21.21
C ALA A 689 -13.96 -41.90 22.12
N ILE A 690 -14.33 -41.02 23.06
CA ILE A 690 -13.44 -40.43 24.07
C ILE A 690 -13.01 -41.46 25.11
N GLU A 691 -13.93 -42.34 25.54
CA GLU A 691 -13.63 -43.42 26.50
C GLU A 691 -12.60 -44.41 25.96
N ASN A 692 -12.60 -44.66 24.65
CA ASN A 692 -11.65 -45.56 23.99
C ASN A 692 -10.22 -44.99 23.89
N LEU A 693 -9.94 -43.78 24.40
CA LEU A 693 -8.66 -43.09 24.30
C LEU A 693 -7.69 -43.42 25.44
N HIS A 694 -7.62 -44.70 25.81
CA HIS A 694 -6.73 -45.18 26.87
C HIS A 694 -5.25 -44.96 26.52
N GLY A 695 -4.46 -44.52 27.50
CA GLY A 695 -3.02 -44.32 27.35
C GLY A 695 -2.59 -42.92 26.90
N HIS A 696 -3.53 -41.98 26.79
CA HIS A 696 -3.26 -40.56 26.52
C HIS A 696 -3.56 -39.72 27.77
N THR A 697 -2.79 -38.66 28.00
CA THR A 697 -3.20 -37.62 28.96
C THR A 697 -4.33 -36.82 28.32
N VAL A 698 -5.50 -36.75 28.96
CA VAL A 698 -6.67 -36.07 28.38
C VAL A 698 -7.09 -34.93 29.28
N ILE A 699 -7.17 -33.72 28.73
CA ILE A 699 -7.80 -32.58 29.41
C ILE A 699 -9.08 -32.25 28.66
N VAL A 700 -10.21 -32.28 29.38
CA VAL A 700 -11.53 -31.99 28.82
C VAL A 700 -12.13 -30.74 29.45
N ILE A 701 -12.58 -29.81 28.64
CA ILE A 701 -13.48 -28.73 29.09
C ILE A 701 -14.88 -29.28 28.94
N ALA A 702 -15.50 -29.60 30.08
CA ALA A 702 -16.80 -30.26 30.09
C ALA A 702 -17.88 -29.33 30.64
N HIS A 703 -18.92 -29.13 29.84
CA HIS A 703 -20.14 -28.47 30.24
C HIS A 703 -21.24 -29.46 30.62
N ARG A 704 -21.05 -30.77 30.40
CA ARG A 704 -22.03 -31.82 30.70
C ARG A 704 -21.54 -32.69 31.86
N LEU A 705 -22.45 -32.94 32.81
CA LEU A 705 -22.13 -33.70 34.03
C LEU A 705 -21.64 -35.13 33.72
N SER A 706 -22.19 -35.78 32.69
CA SER A 706 -21.82 -37.15 32.26
C SER A 706 -20.34 -37.30 31.89
N THR A 707 -19.74 -36.27 31.31
CA THR A 707 -18.31 -36.25 30.96
C THR A 707 -17.44 -35.90 32.18
N VAL A 708 -17.93 -35.04 33.07
CA VAL A 708 -17.21 -34.62 34.28
C VAL A 708 -17.16 -35.72 35.33
N GLU A 709 -18.25 -36.47 35.52
CA GLU A 709 -18.37 -37.53 36.53
C GLU A 709 -17.35 -38.65 36.29
N LYS A 710 -17.02 -38.92 35.03
CA LYS A 710 -16.08 -39.97 34.61
C LYS A 710 -14.60 -39.53 34.64
N ALA A 711 -14.31 -38.27 34.93
CA ALA A 711 -12.93 -37.78 34.99
C ALA A 711 -12.23 -38.29 36.26
N ASP A 712 -10.94 -38.62 36.15
CA ASP A 712 -10.10 -39.05 37.28
C ASP A 712 -9.97 -37.94 38.32
N ARG A 713 -9.94 -36.69 37.84
CA ARG A 713 -9.88 -35.48 38.66
C ARG A 713 -10.55 -34.30 37.96
N ILE A 714 -11.16 -33.43 38.76
CA ILE A 714 -11.84 -32.23 38.33
C ILE A 714 -11.08 -31.03 38.89
N ILE A 715 -10.87 -30.00 38.06
CA ILE A 715 -10.29 -28.72 38.44
C ILE A 715 -11.33 -27.65 38.15
N VAL A 716 -11.74 -26.95 39.20
CA VAL A 716 -12.74 -25.88 39.12
C VAL A 716 -12.01 -24.55 39.00
N ILE A 717 -12.24 -23.85 37.90
CA ILE A 717 -11.66 -22.53 37.62
C ILE A 717 -12.75 -21.47 37.77
N ASP A 718 -12.50 -20.48 38.61
CA ASP A 718 -13.32 -19.28 38.71
C ASP A 718 -12.45 -18.02 38.67
N LYS A 719 -12.91 -17.01 37.93
CA LYS A 719 -12.23 -15.71 37.76
C LYS A 719 -10.71 -15.80 37.47
N GLY A 720 -10.30 -16.84 36.73
CA GLY A 720 -8.90 -17.04 36.34
C GLY A 720 -8.01 -17.75 37.37
N THR A 721 -8.58 -18.29 38.44
CA THR A 721 -7.87 -19.01 39.53
C THR A 721 -8.47 -20.40 39.74
N VAL A 722 -7.67 -21.35 40.22
CA VAL A 722 -8.17 -22.66 40.68
C VAL A 722 -8.80 -22.49 42.05
N VAL A 723 -10.09 -22.80 42.18
CA VAL A 723 -10.83 -22.66 43.45
C VAL A 723 -11.06 -23.98 44.16
N GLU A 724 -11.27 -25.07 43.42
CA GLU A 724 -11.50 -26.41 43.95
C GLU A 724 -10.82 -27.45 43.04
N GLN A 725 -10.36 -28.56 43.63
CA GLN A 725 -9.83 -29.70 42.88
C GLN A 725 -10.07 -31.01 43.64
N GLY A 726 -10.42 -32.08 42.93
CA GLY A 726 -10.70 -33.39 43.55
C GLY A 726 -11.51 -34.30 42.65
N ARG A 727 -11.95 -35.44 43.19
CA ARG A 727 -12.88 -36.35 42.48
C ARG A 727 -14.32 -35.86 42.57
N HIS A 728 -15.18 -36.31 41.65
CA HIS A 728 -16.60 -35.95 41.61
C HIS A 728 -17.27 -36.09 43.00
N GLY A 729 -17.15 -37.26 43.63
CA GLY A 729 -17.76 -37.53 44.93
C GLY A 729 -17.25 -36.63 46.06
N GLU A 730 -15.96 -36.27 46.04
CA GLU A 730 -15.34 -35.39 47.03
C GLU A 730 -15.86 -33.96 46.89
N LEU A 731 -15.89 -33.43 45.67
CA LEU A 731 -16.35 -32.06 45.39
C LEU A 731 -17.86 -31.90 45.63
N MET A 732 -18.66 -32.96 45.41
CA MET A 732 -20.10 -32.94 45.72
C MET A 732 -20.37 -32.86 47.23
N GLN A 733 -19.49 -33.43 48.07
CA GLN A 733 -19.60 -33.38 49.53
C GLN A 733 -19.16 -32.04 50.11
N GLN A 734 -18.22 -31.35 49.46
CA GLN A 734 -17.70 -30.04 49.90
C GLN A 734 -18.73 -28.89 49.77
N ASP A 735 -19.86 -29.12 49.09
CA ASP A 735 -20.92 -28.13 48.82
C ASP A 735 -20.42 -26.80 48.22
N GLY A 736 -19.30 -26.88 47.51
CA GLY A 736 -18.60 -25.77 46.89
C GLY A 736 -19.25 -25.25 45.59
N LEU A 737 -18.49 -24.48 44.82
CA LEU A 737 -18.88 -24.00 43.51
C LEU A 737 -19.21 -25.17 42.56
N TYR A 738 -18.44 -26.26 42.61
CA TYR A 738 -18.70 -27.46 41.82
C TYR A 738 -20.09 -28.05 42.10
N ALA A 739 -20.37 -28.36 43.37
CA ALA A 739 -21.62 -28.98 43.79
C ALA A 739 -22.84 -28.11 43.40
N LYS A 740 -22.70 -26.78 43.51
CA LYS A 740 -23.74 -25.83 43.08
C LYS A 740 -23.98 -25.86 41.57
N MET A 741 -22.92 -25.95 40.75
CA MET A 741 -23.05 -26.07 39.30
C MET A 741 -23.66 -27.42 38.90
N ALA A 742 -23.17 -28.52 39.48
CA ALA A 742 -23.65 -29.87 39.20
C ALA A 742 -25.14 -30.04 39.57
N ARG A 743 -25.57 -29.57 40.76
CA ARG A 743 -26.99 -29.62 41.17
C ARG A 743 -27.89 -28.78 40.26
N ARG A 744 -27.44 -27.61 39.81
CA ARG A 744 -28.23 -26.78 38.87
C ARG A 744 -28.46 -27.48 37.54
N GLN A 745 -27.43 -28.16 37.03
CA GLN A 745 -27.53 -28.91 35.79
C GLN A 745 -28.43 -30.14 35.92
N LEU A 746 -28.37 -30.85 37.05
CA LEU A 746 -29.29 -31.96 37.39
C LEU A 746 -30.76 -31.52 37.51
N LEU A 747 -30.99 -30.31 38.01
CA LEU A 747 -32.33 -29.73 38.18
C LEU A 747 -32.88 -29.08 36.90
N GLY A 748 -32.12 -29.06 35.80
CA GLY A 748 -32.53 -28.41 34.54
C GLY A 748 -32.68 -26.89 34.65
N LEU A 749 -32.08 -26.27 35.67
CA LEU A 749 -32.16 -24.83 35.92
C LEU A 749 -30.99 -24.11 35.23
N ASP A 750 -30.95 -24.13 33.90
CA ASP A 750 -30.19 -23.14 33.14
C ASP A 750 -30.89 -21.78 33.32
N LYS A 751 -30.18 -20.81 33.91
CA LYS A 751 -30.76 -19.51 34.29
C LYS A 751 -31.35 -18.75 33.10
N PRO A 752 -32.46 -18.02 33.29
CA PRO A 752 -32.66 -16.72 32.66
C PRO A 752 -31.96 -15.61 33.49
N GLY A 753 -31.24 -14.71 32.81
CA GLY A 753 -30.69 -13.47 33.37
C GLY A 753 -29.16 -13.38 33.32
#